data_AF-R6W108-F1
#
_entry.id   AF-R6W108-F1
#
_cell.length_a   1.000
_cell.length_b   1.000
_cell.length_c   1.000
_cell.angle_alpha   90.00
_cell.angle_beta   90.00
_cell.angle_gamma   90.00
#
_symmetry.space_group_name_H-M   'P 1'
#
loop_
_entity.id
_entity.type
_entity.pdbx_description
1 polymer ?
#
loop_
_entity_poly.entity_id
_entity_poly.type
_entity_poly.pdbx_seq_one_letter_code
_entity_poly.pdbx_strand_id
1 'polypeptide(L)'
;MSGPEVSIEQSREISGSASEDISLGEISWDEVSKDYSAEKQIGESGIFIAVKKLSSSQKVYALEKGGKLITDFEFDTVSVIGSQYIVLAKNDNIAEIRDFSGNKVCNTAYRIAAHEEKGGACVISRYVGEYSEKKKEFAVAKGGTRIQGDASGDILLDCEAVTDFEFDSYEISDDCEYIAMKKSGRIAALFRCDGTKADGTLYTVAKATDGGVYAVVKTDDGKKTYAVVRGGTLIGDTLLGGELLTGFDFDSCRLDASGCLVLENGGDIAEVRKADGTKVEGTFYGIAGEVKGGSIYVVKKRDGQKSVYAVVKGGKQISRMLLEGGEMLTGFDFDSYSITFSGYVFLEKDGELAEIRRGDGSKEERTAVKATGSFGDELYSAVKGEGKNARYALVSGGETAGGGYIFDSGLVTGYDYVEITEYNGLARAKDSDGLYTLFGAGGRVKSICYKEARSYDLDGTDTVSMYALRADGKDEYTWYVRRIENGAATLEEYDEKAVCARDFDKLGGLLTKVAAAVKKDAMRPELDGLVSEELIKEYYAAAADAAASSMGFETSLQMARDMHPYVWALYCLSKEDRGSGNELYPDGMQGVVYSDDSESGVYRMSFSLSGGYAFMATKSDGKGGIIITEIVLML
;
A
#
# COMPACT_ATOMS: atom_id res chain seq x y z
N MET A 1 41.41 -74.57 26.23
CA MET A 1 41.85 -73.85 25.01
C MET A 1 41.35 -72.43 25.19
N SER A 2 42.20 -71.50 25.69
CA SER A 2 43.07 -70.61 24.89
C SER A 2 42.22 -69.65 24.04
N GLY A 3 42.12 -68.35 24.31
CA GLY A 3 43.21 -67.37 24.46
C GLY A 3 43.28 -66.51 23.18
N PRO A 4 43.92 -65.33 23.13
CA PRO A 4 44.70 -64.63 24.15
C PRO A 4 43.97 -63.30 24.57
N GLU A 5 44.52 -62.22 25.14
CA GLU A 5 45.77 -61.89 25.86
C GLU A 5 45.51 -60.69 26.81
N VAL A 6 46.40 -60.39 27.76
CA VAL A 6 46.37 -59.18 28.61
C VAL A 6 47.80 -58.74 28.94
N SER A 7 48.13 -57.45 28.77
CA SER A 7 49.42 -56.88 29.19
C SER A 7 49.33 -56.35 30.63
N ILE A 8 50.28 -56.75 31.48
CA ILE A 8 50.37 -56.43 32.91
C ILE A 8 51.70 -55.71 33.19
N GLU A 9 51.67 -54.69 34.04
CA GLU A 9 52.71 -54.28 35.01
C GLU A 9 52.11 -53.06 35.75
N GLN A 10 51.56 -53.16 36.97
CA GLN A 10 52.00 -53.75 38.23
C GLN A 10 53.21 -53.03 38.87
N SER A 11 52.92 -52.40 40.01
CA SER A 11 53.82 -51.58 40.82
C SER A 11 54.49 -52.39 41.94
N ARG A 12 55.72 -52.00 42.33
CA ARG A 12 56.14 -51.93 43.76
C ARG A 12 57.52 -51.30 44.03
N GLU A 13 57.51 -50.42 45.05
CA GLU A 13 58.47 -50.24 46.15
C GLU A 13 59.97 -50.62 45.96
N ILE A 14 60.88 -49.64 46.18
CA ILE A 14 62.06 -49.81 47.07
C ILE A 14 62.30 -48.50 47.85
N SER A 15 62.73 -48.63 49.11
CA SER A 15 63.07 -47.56 50.06
C SER A 15 64.54 -47.11 50.05
N GLY A 16 64.77 -45.83 50.33
CA GLY A 16 65.83 -45.40 51.27
C GLY A 16 67.23 -45.10 50.74
N SER A 17 67.96 -44.30 51.53
CA SER A 17 69.31 -43.74 51.32
C SER A 17 69.42 -42.71 50.17
N ALA A 18 70.22 -41.64 50.27
CA ALA A 18 71.08 -41.17 51.37
C ALA A 18 71.00 -39.64 51.51
N SER A 19 71.38 -39.14 52.69
CA SER A 19 71.86 -37.76 52.85
C SER A 19 73.24 -37.63 52.21
N GLU A 20 73.43 -36.63 51.33
CA GLU A 20 74.75 -36.06 51.10
C GLU A 20 74.70 -34.56 51.41
N ASP A 21 75.40 -34.17 52.48
CA ASP A 21 75.69 -32.78 52.78
C ASP A 21 76.60 -32.21 51.69
N ILE A 22 76.06 -31.29 50.87
CA ILE A 22 76.90 -30.39 50.06
C ILE A 22 77.00 -29.07 50.82
N SER A 23 78.02 -28.98 51.67
CA SER A 23 78.40 -27.71 52.30
C SER A 23 78.88 -26.71 51.25
N LEU A 24 78.10 -25.63 51.10
CA LEU A 24 78.53 -24.26 50.76
C LEU A 24 79.74 -24.12 49.82
N GLY A 25 79.45 -24.06 48.52
CA GLY A 25 80.08 -23.04 47.68
C GLY A 25 79.25 -21.76 47.79
N GLU A 26 79.81 -20.67 48.33
CA GLU A 26 79.16 -19.36 48.34
C GLU A 26 78.99 -18.86 46.90
N ILE A 27 77.79 -18.98 46.36
CA ILE A 27 77.36 -18.23 45.17
C ILE A 27 76.58 -17.03 45.68
N SER A 28 77.13 -15.83 45.40
CA SER A 28 76.45 -14.55 45.56
C SER A 28 75.04 -14.62 44.98
N TRP A 29 74.04 -14.23 45.78
CA TRP A 29 72.62 -14.32 45.39
C TRP A 29 72.17 -13.23 44.40
N ASP A 30 73.05 -12.30 44.06
CA ASP A 30 72.83 -11.31 43.01
C ASP A 30 73.32 -11.85 41.65
N GLU A 31 72.48 -11.66 40.62
CA GLU A 31 72.70 -12.03 39.19
C GLU A 31 72.51 -13.51 38.78
N VAL A 32 71.49 -14.20 39.31
CA VAL A 32 70.68 -15.07 38.44
C VAL A 32 69.54 -14.24 37.87
N SER A 33 69.63 -13.88 36.59
CA SER A 33 68.56 -13.17 35.86
C SER A 33 67.25 -13.94 35.96
N LYS A 34 66.30 -13.45 36.77
CA LYS A 34 64.93 -13.98 36.81
C LYS A 34 64.31 -13.91 35.42
N ASP A 35 63.69 -15.01 34.95
CA ASP A 35 62.94 -15.08 33.66
C ASP A 35 61.67 -14.21 33.62
N TYR A 36 61.53 -13.26 34.54
CA TYR A 36 60.36 -12.42 34.77
C TYR A 36 60.76 -11.11 35.44
N SER A 37 59.98 -10.06 35.24
CA SER A 37 60.18 -8.74 35.86
C SER A 37 59.12 -8.46 36.91
N ALA A 38 59.52 -7.99 38.10
CA ALA A 38 58.59 -7.39 39.06
C ALA A 38 58.19 -5.98 38.56
N GLU A 39 56.95 -5.82 38.05
CA GLU A 39 56.50 -4.55 37.45
C GLU A 39 55.97 -3.55 38.49
N LYS A 40 55.36 -4.00 39.60
CA LYS A 40 54.66 -3.11 40.54
C LYS A 40 54.52 -3.70 41.95
N GLN A 41 54.78 -2.92 43.00
CA GLN A 41 54.45 -3.26 44.39
C GLN A 41 52.96 -2.95 44.71
N ILE A 42 52.30 -3.81 45.47
CA ILE A 42 50.91 -3.63 45.92
C ILE A 42 50.89 -3.12 47.38
N GLY A 43 50.75 -1.81 47.55
CA GLY A 43 50.72 -1.18 48.88
C GLY A 43 52.01 -1.41 49.69
N GLU A 44 51.92 -1.28 51.01
CA GLU A 44 53.06 -1.44 51.94
C GLU A 44 53.40 -2.92 52.24
N SER A 45 52.73 -3.87 51.59
CA SER A 45 52.75 -5.31 51.92
C SER A 45 54.06 -6.07 51.63
N GLY A 46 54.92 -5.52 50.78
CA GLY A 46 56.04 -6.25 50.18
C GLY A 46 55.63 -7.32 49.15
N ILE A 47 54.39 -7.30 48.65
CA ILE A 47 53.94 -8.11 47.51
C ILE A 47 54.18 -7.35 46.20
N PHE A 48 54.74 -8.04 45.23
CA PHE A 48 55.02 -7.53 43.89
C PHE A 48 54.25 -8.32 42.83
N ILE A 49 53.74 -7.62 41.81
CA ILE A 49 53.24 -8.21 40.58
C ILE A 49 54.45 -8.60 39.73
N ALA A 50 54.71 -9.90 39.65
CA ALA A 50 55.70 -10.48 38.77
C ALA A 50 55.07 -10.74 37.39
N VAL A 51 55.82 -10.45 36.32
CA VAL A 51 55.32 -10.53 34.93
C VAL A 51 56.31 -11.29 34.07
N LYS A 52 55.82 -12.35 33.41
CA LYS A 52 56.54 -13.14 32.43
C LYS A 52 55.94 -12.89 31.04
N LYS A 53 56.76 -12.43 30.09
CA LYS A 53 56.34 -12.26 28.70
C LYS A 53 56.47 -13.62 27.99
N LEU A 54 55.38 -14.10 27.41
CA LEU A 54 55.36 -15.32 26.59
C LEU A 54 55.54 -14.99 25.10
N SER A 55 55.06 -13.83 24.67
CA SER A 55 55.25 -13.29 23.33
C SER A 55 55.27 -11.76 23.34
N SER A 56 55.31 -11.11 22.17
CA SER A 56 55.19 -9.65 22.05
C SER A 56 53.83 -9.09 22.49
N SER A 57 52.78 -9.92 22.49
CA SER A 57 51.41 -9.54 22.86
C SER A 57 50.88 -10.25 24.11
N GLN A 58 51.46 -11.39 24.50
CA GLN A 58 50.99 -12.20 25.63
C GLN A 58 51.91 -12.05 26.85
N LYS A 59 51.34 -11.57 27.94
CA LYS A 59 51.92 -11.56 29.29
C LYS A 59 51.15 -12.52 30.18
N VAL A 60 51.85 -13.22 31.07
CA VAL A 60 51.25 -13.88 32.23
C VAL A 60 51.84 -13.31 33.51
N TYR A 61 51.02 -13.33 34.56
CA TYR A 61 51.26 -12.64 35.81
C TYR A 61 51.32 -13.65 36.96
N ALA A 62 52.06 -13.31 38.00
CA ALA A 62 52.15 -14.01 39.27
C ALA A 62 52.36 -12.99 40.41
N LEU A 63 52.21 -13.43 41.67
CA LEU A 63 52.56 -12.65 42.83
C LEU A 63 53.88 -13.14 43.45
N GLU A 64 54.78 -12.22 43.75
CA GLU A 64 56.03 -12.46 44.48
C GLU A 64 55.98 -11.79 45.85
N LYS A 65 56.49 -12.47 46.89
CA LYS A 65 56.73 -11.88 48.21
C LYS A 65 58.12 -12.29 48.71
N GLY A 66 58.97 -11.30 49.01
CA GLY A 66 60.30 -11.52 49.59
C GLY A 66 61.21 -12.43 48.76
N GLY A 67 61.29 -12.24 47.44
CA GLY A 67 62.14 -13.04 46.55
C GLY A 67 61.48 -14.30 45.99
N LYS A 68 60.34 -14.73 46.54
CA LYS A 68 59.68 -16.01 46.21
C LYS A 68 58.30 -15.79 45.60
N LEU A 69 57.98 -16.55 44.56
CA LEU A 69 56.63 -16.62 44.00
C LEU A 69 55.69 -17.27 45.02
N ILE A 70 54.52 -16.67 45.23
CA ILE A 70 53.44 -17.18 46.09
C ILE A 70 52.22 -17.66 45.29
N THR A 71 52.26 -17.47 43.96
CA THR A 71 51.35 -18.03 42.95
C THR A 71 52.15 -18.37 41.69
N ASP A 72 51.61 -19.23 40.83
CA ASP A 72 52.24 -19.55 39.54
C ASP A 72 51.96 -18.50 38.44
N PHE A 73 52.72 -18.57 37.35
CA PHE A 73 52.58 -17.72 36.15
C PHE A 73 51.45 -18.20 35.24
N GLU A 74 50.21 -18.14 35.72
CA GLU A 74 49.04 -18.63 35.00
C GLU A 74 47.88 -17.64 34.85
N PHE A 75 48.04 -16.41 35.35
CA PHE A 75 47.00 -15.38 35.31
C PHE A 75 47.25 -14.41 34.16
N ASP A 76 46.19 -14.02 33.45
CA ASP A 76 46.25 -13.07 32.34
C ASP A 76 46.10 -11.62 32.80
N THR A 77 45.60 -11.39 34.02
CA THR A 77 45.36 -10.06 34.59
C THR A 77 45.42 -10.09 36.11
N VAL A 78 45.96 -9.02 36.70
CA VAL A 78 45.96 -8.74 38.14
C VAL A 78 45.33 -7.38 38.38
N SER A 79 44.30 -7.32 39.21
CA SER A 79 43.73 -6.06 39.71
C SER A 79 43.74 -6.01 41.23
N VAL A 80 43.50 -4.81 41.78
CA VAL A 80 43.52 -4.55 43.22
C VAL A 80 42.23 -3.82 43.56
N ILE A 81 41.43 -4.39 44.47
CA ILE A 81 40.14 -3.81 44.88
C ILE A 81 40.25 -3.27 46.31
N GLY A 82 39.98 -1.97 46.44
CA GLY A 82 40.22 -1.21 47.66
C GLY A 82 41.68 -1.29 48.11
N SER A 83 41.88 -1.31 49.43
CA SER A 83 43.20 -1.43 50.08
C SER A 83 43.40 -2.81 50.74
N GLN A 84 42.68 -3.84 50.29
CA GLN A 84 42.57 -5.12 50.99
C GLN A 84 42.75 -6.36 50.09
N TYR A 85 42.30 -6.31 48.83
CA TYR A 85 42.19 -7.50 47.99
C TYR A 85 42.96 -7.39 46.68
N ILE A 86 43.64 -8.47 46.31
CA ILE A 86 44.31 -8.70 45.03
C ILE A 86 43.49 -9.74 44.28
N VAL A 87 43.04 -9.40 43.07
CA VAL A 87 42.21 -10.26 42.23
C VAL A 87 43.05 -10.76 41.07
N LEU A 88 43.18 -12.08 40.98
CA LEU A 88 43.91 -12.78 39.93
C LEU A 88 42.91 -13.40 38.96
N ALA A 89 43.02 -13.04 37.68
CA ALA A 89 42.07 -13.45 36.65
C ALA A 89 42.74 -14.22 35.51
N LYS A 90 42.01 -15.21 34.97
CA LYS A 90 42.42 -16.10 33.90
C LYS A 90 41.25 -16.28 32.94
N ASN A 91 41.46 -16.05 31.64
CA ASN A 91 40.41 -15.99 30.63
C ASN A 91 39.22 -15.07 31.02
N ASP A 92 39.52 -13.87 31.55
CA ASP A 92 38.59 -12.86 32.11
C ASP A 92 37.75 -13.29 33.34
N ASN A 93 37.86 -14.55 33.76
CA ASN A 93 37.25 -15.07 34.98
C ASN A 93 38.15 -14.84 36.19
N ILE A 94 37.55 -14.65 37.37
CA ILE A 94 38.29 -14.63 38.62
C ILE A 94 38.76 -16.07 38.91
N ALA A 95 40.07 -16.25 39.02
CA ALA A 95 40.69 -17.54 39.34
C ALA A 95 41.06 -17.63 40.82
N GLU A 96 41.56 -16.53 41.41
CA GLU A 96 41.93 -16.47 42.82
C GLU A 96 41.84 -15.05 43.37
N ILE A 97 41.54 -14.92 44.67
CA ILE A 97 41.59 -13.66 45.41
C ILE A 97 42.47 -13.84 46.64
N ARG A 98 43.38 -12.87 46.83
CA ARG A 98 44.31 -12.84 47.96
C ARG A 98 44.20 -11.55 48.77
N ASP A 99 44.53 -11.63 50.05
CA ASP A 99 44.71 -10.45 50.90
C ASP A 99 46.07 -9.79 50.59
N PHE A 100 46.28 -8.58 51.15
CA PHE A 100 47.58 -7.91 51.08
C PHE A 100 48.65 -8.59 51.96
N SER A 101 48.37 -9.69 52.67
CA SER A 101 49.40 -10.54 53.28
C SER A 101 49.88 -11.63 52.32
N GLY A 102 49.18 -11.88 51.22
CA GLY A 102 49.48 -12.91 50.22
C GLY A 102 48.79 -14.24 50.49
N ASN A 103 47.81 -14.28 51.39
CA ASN A 103 46.98 -15.44 51.69
C ASN A 103 45.77 -15.50 50.77
N LYS A 104 45.34 -16.69 50.35
CA LYS A 104 44.09 -16.91 49.64
C LYS A 104 42.89 -16.66 50.58
N VAL A 105 41.93 -15.86 50.14
CA VAL A 105 40.81 -15.38 50.98
C VAL A 105 39.56 -16.25 50.84
N CYS A 106 39.34 -16.84 49.66
CA CYS A 106 38.13 -17.59 49.32
C CYS A 106 38.47 -18.81 48.46
N ASN A 107 37.57 -19.79 48.40
CA ASN A 107 37.67 -20.92 47.49
C ASN A 107 37.06 -20.61 46.12
N THR A 108 35.92 -19.91 46.09
CA THR A 108 35.23 -19.48 44.86
C THR A 108 34.96 -17.98 44.85
N ALA A 109 34.99 -17.36 43.68
CA ALA A 109 34.66 -15.95 43.52
C ALA A 109 34.10 -15.68 42.11
N TYR A 110 33.05 -14.85 42.02
CA TYR A 110 32.40 -14.50 40.75
C TYR A 110 32.07 -13.02 40.68
N ARG A 111 31.99 -12.47 39.46
CA ARG A 111 31.52 -11.10 39.24
C ARG A 111 30.00 -11.06 39.33
N ILE A 112 29.49 -10.17 40.18
CA ILE A 112 28.07 -9.87 40.28
C ILE A 112 27.65 -9.10 39.01
N ALA A 113 26.66 -9.61 38.29
CA ALA A 113 26.03 -8.96 37.15
C ALA A 113 24.83 -8.10 37.58
N ALA A 114 24.04 -8.59 38.54
CA ALA A 114 23.01 -7.82 39.24
C ALA A 114 22.78 -8.38 40.65
N HIS A 115 22.33 -7.54 41.58
CA HIS A 115 22.13 -7.88 42.98
C HIS A 115 20.98 -7.06 43.57
N GLU A 116 20.01 -7.75 44.19
CA GLU A 116 18.90 -7.11 44.92
C GLU A 116 19.19 -7.03 46.42
N GLU A 117 19.16 -5.81 46.99
CA GLU A 117 19.50 -5.58 48.40
C GLU A 117 18.52 -6.22 49.39
N LYS A 118 17.30 -6.54 48.93
CA LYS A 118 16.24 -7.14 49.76
C LYS A 118 16.17 -8.67 49.69
N GLY A 119 16.80 -9.28 48.67
CA GLY A 119 16.61 -10.69 48.35
C GLY A 119 17.65 -11.63 48.97
N GLY A 120 18.93 -11.29 48.87
CA GLY A 120 20.03 -12.16 49.30
C GLY A 120 20.50 -13.19 48.26
N ALA A 121 19.79 -13.31 47.13
CA ALA A 121 20.33 -13.89 45.90
C ALA A 121 20.74 -12.80 44.90
N CYS A 122 21.62 -13.17 43.97
CA CYS A 122 22.13 -12.31 42.93
C CYS A 122 22.37 -13.10 41.64
N VAL A 123 22.58 -12.38 40.54
CA VAL A 123 23.04 -12.97 39.28
C VAL A 123 24.55 -12.84 39.21
N ILE A 124 25.25 -13.97 39.16
CA ILE A 124 26.70 -14.04 38.94
C ILE A 124 27.00 -14.39 37.48
N SER A 125 28.21 -14.05 37.03
CA SER A 125 28.61 -14.26 35.63
C SER A 125 30.03 -14.79 35.45
N ARG A 126 30.23 -15.53 34.36
CA ARG A 126 31.52 -16.04 33.87
C ARG A 126 31.66 -15.84 32.36
N TYR A 127 32.87 -15.93 31.84
CA TYR A 127 33.17 -15.97 30.41
C TYR A 127 33.60 -17.40 30.01
N VAL A 128 33.13 -17.87 28.85
CA VAL A 128 33.48 -19.17 28.26
C VAL A 128 33.82 -18.98 26.79
N GLY A 129 34.76 -19.79 26.28
CA GLY A 129 35.27 -19.71 24.91
C GLY A 129 36.65 -19.05 24.82
N GLU A 130 37.29 -19.23 23.67
CA GLU A 130 38.62 -18.67 23.39
C GLU A 130 38.52 -17.22 22.88
N TYR A 131 39.66 -16.51 22.85
CA TYR A 131 39.80 -15.05 22.70
C TYR A 131 38.80 -14.33 21.76
N SER A 132 38.46 -14.89 20.59
CA SER A 132 37.57 -14.26 19.60
C SER A 132 36.08 -14.62 19.73
N GLU A 133 35.73 -15.66 20.49
CA GLU A 133 34.36 -16.19 20.62
C GLU A 133 33.88 -16.22 22.09
N LYS A 134 34.44 -15.35 22.94
CA LYS A 134 34.07 -15.26 24.36
C LYS A 134 32.59 -14.94 24.54
N LYS A 135 31.82 -15.91 25.04
CA LYS A 135 30.43 -15.76 25.48
C LYS A 135 30.38 -15.52 26.98
N LYS A 136 29.51 -14.61 27.43
CA LYS A 136 29.18 -14.45 28.85
C LYS A 136 28.02 -15.38 29.22
N GLU A 137 28.18 -16.10 30.31
CA GLU A 137 27.15 -16.98 30.88
C GLU A 137 26.79 -16.51 32.28
N PHE A 138 25.54 -16.75 32.67
CA PHE A 138 24.95 -16.28 33.92
C PHE A 138 24.39 -17.45 34.74
N ALA A 139 24.42 -17.30 36.06
CA ALA A 139 23.81 -18.21 37.02
C ALA A 139 23.21 -17.42 38.19
N VAL A 140 22.23 -17.99 38.88
CA VAL A 140 21.74 -17.44 40.16
C VAL A 140 22.61 -17.99 41.29
N ALA A 141 23.00 -17.14 42.23
CA ALA A 141 23.71 -17.55 43.44
C ALA A 141 23.13 -16.88 44.68
N LYS A 142 23.36 -17.49 45.85
CA LYS A 142 22.90 -17.01 47.15
C LYS A 142 24.01 -17.09 48.19
N GLY A 143 23.89 -16.27 49.24
CA GLY A 143 24.88 -16.19 50.30
C GLY A 143 26.24 -15.67 49.82
N GLY A 144 27.31 -16.06 50.51
CA GLY A 144 28.67 -15.55 50.25
C GLY A 144 28.92 -14.15 50.82
N THR A 145 30.12 -13.62 50.58
CA THR A 145 30.53 -12.27 51.03
C THR A 145 30.72 -11.34 49.84
N ARG A 146 29.96 -10.25 49.76
CA ARG A 146 30.09 -9.22 48.72
C ARG A 146 31.26 -8.29 49.02
N ILE A 147 32.20 -8.19 48.09
CA ILE A 147 33.20 -7.11 48.02
C ILE A 147 32.68 -6.08 47.02
N GLN A 148 32.51 -4.84 47.49
CA GLN A 148 32.21 -3.71 46.62
C GLN A 148 33.42 -3.41 45.73
N GLY A 149 33.21 -3.47 44.42
CA GLY A 149 34.24 -3.29 43.41
C GLY A 149 34.49 -1.83 43.05
N ASP A 150 35.41 -1.63 42.12
CA ASP A 150 35.61 -0.36 41.42
C ASP A 150 34.86 -0.38 40.07
N ALA A 151 35.39 0.28 39.03
CA ALA A 151 34.87 0.22 37.66
C ALA A 151 34.76 -1.22 37.10
N SER A 152 35.42 -2.20 37.72
CA SER A 152 35.38 -3.63 37.36
C SER A 152 34.12 -4.38 37.83
N GLY A 153 33.27 -3.73 38.63
CA GLY A 153 32.07 -4.33 39.22
C GLY A 153 32.33 -5.17 40.48
N ASP A 154 31.27 -5.40 41.25
CA ASP A 154 31.31 -6.11 42.53
C ASP A 154 31.64 -7.61 42.38
N ILE A 155 32.23 -8.17 43.42
CA ILE A 155 32.62 -9.58 43.50
C ILE A 155 31.87 -10.25 44.65
N LEU A 156 31.39 -11.47 44.42
CA LEU A 156 30.84 -12.34 45.46
C LEU A 156 31.81 -13.49 45.75
N LEU A 157 32.21 -13.64 47.02
CA LEU A 157 33.10 -14.69 47.52
C LEU A 157 32.30 -15.84 48.15
N ASP A 158 32.73 -17.09 47.93
CA ASP A 158 32.24 -18.30 48.61
C ASP A 158 30.71 -18.40 48.66
N CYS A 159 30.07 -18.13 47.53
CA CYS A 159 28.63 -18.25 47.34
C CYS A 159 28.21 -19.65 46.86
N GLU A 160 26.96 -20.01 47.12
CA GLU A 160 26.32 -21.19 46.56
C GLU A 160 25.65 -20.82 45.23
N ALA A 161 26.16 -21.36 44.12
CA ALA A 161 25.47 -21.29 42.84
C ALA A 161 24.22 -22.19 42.88
N VAL A 162 23.05 -21.58 42.76
CA VAL A 162 21.74 -22.24 42.75
C VAL A 162 21.50 -22.94 41.41
N THR A 163 22.11 -22.44 40.34
CA THR A 163 22.05 -23.00 38.99
C THR A 163 23.44 -23.20 38.42
N ASP A 164 23.55 -24.09 37.43
CA ASP A 164 24.67 -24.05 36.50
C ASP A 164 24.69 -22.73 35.71
N PHE A 165 25.87 -22.38 35.20
CA PHE A 165 26.06 -21.30 34.25
C PHE A 165 25.66 -21.80 32.85
N GLU A 166 24.36 -21.75 32.55
CA GLU A 166 23.81 -22.18 31.26
C GLU A 166 22.95 -21.12 30.56
N PHE A 167 22.75 -19.97 31.20
CA PHE A 167 21.92 -18.88 30.74
C PHE A 167 22.76 -17.82 30.00
N ASP A 168 22.20 -17.25 28.93
CA ASP A 168 22.88 -16.24 28.10
C ASP A 168 22.48 -14.81 28.43
N SER A 169 21.40 -14.64 29.19
CA SER A 169 20.90 -13.34 29.63
C SER A 169 19.98 -13.52 30.84
N TYR A 170 19.62 -12.42 31.49
CA TYR A 170 18.69 -12.40 32.61
C TYR A 170 17.89 -11.09 32.61
N GLU A 171 16.82 -11.05 33.38
CA GLU A 171 15.99 -9.89 33.65
C GLU A 171 15.53 -9.96 35.11
N ILE A 172 15.31 -8.82 35.76
CA ILE A 172 14.74 -8.72 37.11
C ILE A 172 13.38 -8.06 36.93
N SER A 173 12.35 -8.57 37.60
CA SER A 173 11.00 -8.00 37.52
C SER A 173 10.93 -6.60 38.14
N ASP A 174 10.02 -5.74 37.64
CA ASP A 174 9.88 -4.34 38.10
C ASP A 174 9.54 -4.20 39.60
N ASP A 175 8.97 -5.24 40.21
CA ASP A 175 8.67 -5.34 41.64
C ASP A 175 9.86 -5.85 42.48
N CYS A 176 10.97 -6.23 41.83
CA CYS A 176 12.15 -6.86 42.41
C CYS A 176 11.86 -8.18 43.16
N GLU A 177 10.78 -8.89 42.85
CA GLU A 177 10.47 -10.20 43.45
C GLU A 177 11.14 -11.39 42.72
N TYR A 178 11.37 -11.29 41.41
CA TYR A 178 11.82 -12.39 40.57
C TYR A 178 13.05 -12.07 39.70
N ILE A 179 13.91 -13.09 39.56
CA ILE A 179 15.02 -13.16 38.63
C ILE A 179 14.62 -14.13 37.50
N ALA A 180 14.42 -13.60 36.30
CA ALA A 180 14.08 -14.35 35.10
C ALA A 180 15.36 -14.69 34.33
N MET A 181 15.74 -15.97 34.32
CA MET A 181 16.95 -16.46 33.65
C MET A 181 16.61 -16.91 32.23
N LYS A 182 17.33 -16.37 31.23
CA LYS A 182 17.02 -16.54 29.81
C LYS A 182 18.05 -17.41 29.10
N LYS A 183 17.56 -18.21 28.13
CA LYS A 183 18.36 -19.07 27.27
C LYS A 183 17.80 -18.99 25.84
N SER A 184 18.66 -18.67 24.89
CA SER A 184 18.29 -18.36 23.49
C SER A 184 17.19 -17.28 23.39
N GLY A 185 17.28 -16.26 24.26
CA GLY A 185 16.35 -15.13 24.30
C GLY A 185 14.96 -15.41 24.92
N ARG A 186 14.70 -16.61 25.46
CA ARG A 186 13.45 -16.96 26.15
C ARG A 186 13.70 -17.20 27.63
N ILE A 187 12.73 -16.86 28.48
CA ILE A 187 12.78 -17.19 29.92
C ILE A 187 12.70 -18.72 30.06
N ALA A 188 13.77 -19.32 30.58
CA ALA A 188 13.94 -20.76 30.72
C ALA A 188 13.78 -21.22 32.18
N ALA A 189 14.07 -20.32 33.13
CA ALA A 189 13.81 -20.54 34.55
C ALA A 189 13.52 -19.20 35.24
N LEU A 190 12.76 -19.28 36.33
CA LEU A 190 12.44 -18.15 37.20
C LEU A 190 12.83 -18.51 38.63
N PHE A 191 13.42 -17.55 39.34
CA PHE A 191 13.82 -17.66 40.73
C PHE A 191 13.23 -16.48 41.49
N ARG A 192 12.84 -16.68 42.74
CA ARG A 192 12.60 -15.56 43.65
C ARG A 192 13.92 -14.93 44.05
N CYS A 193 13.89 -13.67 44.47
CA CYS A 193 15.10 -12.97 44.90
C CYS A 193 15.76 -13.52 46.18
N ASP A 194 15.13 -14.50 46.88
CA ASP A 194 15.76 -15.31 47.94
C ASP A 194 16.61 -16.49 47.41
N GLY A 195 16.62 -16.69 46.08
CA GLY A 195 17.32 -17.78 45.41
C GLY A 195 16.53 -19.09 45.35
N THR A 196 15.27 -19.13 45.81
CA THR A 196 14.41 -20.29 45.58
C THR A 196 13.93 -20.31 44.13
N LYS A 197 13.95 -21.48 43.49
CA LYS A 197 13.36 -21.65 42.15
C LYS A 197 11.84 -21.47 42.27
N ALA A 198 11.24 -20.71 41.35
CA ALA A 198 9.81 -20.55 41.32
C ALA A 198 9.15 -21.83 40.77
N ASP A 199 8.29 -22.45 41.58
CA ASP A 199 7.52 -23.62 41.18
C ASP A 199 6.32 -23.22 40.31
N GLY A 200 6.21 -23.80 39.12
CA GLY A 200 5.09 -23.59 38.21
C GLY A 200 5.45 -23.91 36.76
N THR A 201 4.41 -24.06 35.93
CA THR A 201 4.60 -24.11 34.47
C THR A 201 4.85 -22.69 33.96
N LEU A 202 5.82 -22.54 33.05
CA LEU A 202 6.06 -21.29 32.34
C LEU A 202 5.36 -21.31 30.99
N TYR A 203 4.66 -20.22 30.68
CA TYR A 203 3.94 -20.05 29.42
C TYR A 203 4.31 -18.73 28.75
N THR A 204 4.61 -18.73 27.46
CA THR A 204 4.75 -17.47 26.70
C THR A 204 3.37 -16.92 26.36
N VAL A 205 3.11 -15.64 26.66
CA VAL A 205 1.82 -14.97 26.43
C VAL A 205 1.77 -14.37 25.03
N ALA A 206 0.72 -14.70 24.28
CA ALA A 206 0.43 -14.13 22.96
C ALA A 206 -0.61 -13.00 23.00
N LYS A 207 -1.60 -13.10 23.91
CA LYS A 207 -2.61 -12.07 24.19
C LYS A 207 -3.00 -12.12 25.66
N ALA A 208 -3.32 -10.96 26.24
CA ALA A 208 -3.91 -10.84 27.58
C ALA A 208 -5.28 -10.17 27.48
N THR A 209 -6.18 -10.50 28.40
CA THR A 209 -7.42 -9.78 28.69
C THR A 209 -7.26 -8.97 29.96
N ASP A 210 -8.08 -7.93 30.14
CA ASP A 210 -8.09 -7.12 31.37
C ASP A 210 -8.58 -7.89 32.61
N GLY A 211 -9.13 -9.10 32.44
CA GLY A 211 -9.64 -9.96 33.51
C GLY A 211 -8.65 -11.01 34.03
N GLY A 212 -7.37 -10.90 33.67
CA GLY A 212 -6.34 -11.86 34.10
C GLY A 212 -6.40 -13.21 33.38
N VAL A 213 -6.85 -13.22 32.12
CA VAL A 213 -6.87 -14.39 31.26
C VAL A 213 -5.97 -14.18 30.06
N TYR A 214 -5.20 -15.21 29.73
CA TYR A 214 -4.09 -15.13 28.79
C TYR A 214 -4.26 -16.19 27.72
N ALA A 215 -4.15 -15.79 26.45
CA ALA A 215 -3.80 -16.71 25.38
C ALA A 215 -2.31 -16.96 25.46
N VAL A 216 -1.92 -18.19 25.72
CA VAL A 216 -0.53 -18.62 25.78
C VAL A 216 -0.17 -19.40 24.52
N VAL A 217 1.10 -19.36 24.12
CA VAL A 217 1.60 -19.99 22.89
C VAL A 217 2.70 -20.99 23.19
N LYS A 218 2.60 -22.16 22.55
CA LYS A 218 3.67 -23.16 22.44
C LYS A 218 4.19 -23.14 21.00
N THR A 219 5.47 -23.47 20.80
CA THR A 219 6.05 -23.60 19.46
C THR A 219 6.87 -24.87 19.39
N ASP A 220 6.34 -25.88 18.71
CA ASP A 220 6.97 -27.17 18.47
C ASP A 220 7.25 -27.30 16.96
N ASP A 221 8.48 -27.62 16.57
CA ASP A 221 8.91 -27.78 15.16
C ASP A 221 8.47 -26.66 14.20
N GLY A 222 8.41 -25.42 14.72
CA GLY A 222 7.97 -24.24 13.98
C GLY A 222 6.45 -24.04 13.90
N LYS A 223 5.64 -25.05 14.25
CA LYS A 223 4.19 -24.88 14.40
C LYS A 223 3.90 -24.17 15.72
N LYS A 224 3.09 -23.10 15.66
CA LYS A 224 2.53 -22.46 16.84
C LYS A 224 1.19 -23.08 17.18
N THR A 225 0.97 -23.36 18.46
CA THR A 225 -0.33 -23.74 19.02
C THR A 225 -0.62 -22.87 20.23
N TYR A 226 -1.91 -22.60 20.48
CA TYR A 226 -2.38 -21.70 21.52
C TYR A 226 -3.28 -22.42 22.51
N ALA A 227 -3.25 -21.99 23.76
CA ALA A 227 -4.14 -22.41 24.84
C ALA A 227 -4.59 -21.19 25.66
N VAL A 228 -5.53 -21.37 26.59
CA VAL A 228 -5.96 -20.34 27.53
C VAL A 228 -5.56 -20.68 28.94
N VAL A 229 -4.93 -19.72 29.64
CA VAL A 229 -4.61 -19.81 31.07
C VAL A 229 -5.28 -18.67 31.82
N ARG A 230 -5.77 -18.94 33.03
CA ARG A 230 -6.38 -17.94 33.94
C ARG A 230 -5.54 -17.74 35.19
N GLY A 231 -5.33 -16.49 35.57
CA GLY A 231 -4.45 -16.12 36.68
C GLY A 231 -2.98 -16.45 36.39
N GLY A 232 -2.19 -16.62 37.45
CA GLY A 232 -0.73 -16.70 37.37
C GLY A 232 -0.07 -15.32 37.50
N THR A 233 1.25 -15.29 37.53
CA THR A 233 2.05 -14.05 37.64
C THR A 233 2.67 -13.73 36.29
N LEU A 234 2.33 -12.58 35.71
CA LEU A 234 2.89 -12.11 34.44
C LEU A 234 4.22 -11.39 34.69
N ILE A 235 5.28 -11.84 34.03
CA ILE A 235 6.64 -11.31 34.12
C ILE A 235 7.14 -11.09 32.68
N GLY A 236 7.10 -9.84 32.23
CA GLY A 236 7.34 -9.49 30.83
C GLY A 236 6.31 -10.14 29.89
N ASP A 237 6.78 -10.99 28.98
CA ASP A 237 5.96 -11.77 28.05
C ASP A 237 5.64 -13.19 28.55
N THR A 238 6.06 -13.54 29.77
CA THR A 238 5.99 -14.90 30.30
C THR A 238 5.08 -14.96 31.53
N LEU A 239 4.18 -15.93 31.56
CA LEU A 239 3.26 -16.21 32.67
C LEU A 239 3.78 -17.40 33.48
N LEU A 240 3.92 -17.19 34.79
CA LEU A 240 4.24 -18.24 35.77
C LEU A 240 2.95 -18.80 36.38
N GLY A 241 2.72 -20.10 36.20
CA GLY A 241 1.59 -20.82 36.76
C GLY A 241 0.26 -20.46 36.09
N GLY A 242 -0.79 -20.34 36.90
CA GLY A 242 -2.17 -20.16 36.43
C GLY A 242 -2.89 -21.48 36.13
N GLU A 243 -4.20 -21.39 35.96
CA GLU A 243 -5.08 -22.52 35.64
C GLU A 243 -5.23 -22.66 34.13
N LEU A 244 -4.78 -23.79 33.57
CA LEU A 244 -4.93 -24.09 32.15
C LEU A 244 -6.40 -24.46 31.85
N LEU A 245 -7.11 -23.57 31.16
CA LEU A 245 -8.54 -23.69 30.84
C LEU A 245 -8.82 -24.49 29.55
N THR A 246 -7.81 -24.67 28.69
CA THR A 246 -7.89 -25.44 27.43
C THR A 246 -6.56 -26.14 27.15
N GLY A 247 -6.56 -27.19 26.32
CA GLY A 247 -5.31 -27.69 25.74
C GLY A 247 -4.70 -26.72 24.71
N PHE A 248 -3.51 -27.08 24.22
CA PHE A 248 -2.80 -26.38 23.13
C PHE A 248 -3.33 -26.81 21.76
N ASP A 249 -4.65 -26.69 21.61
CA ASP A 249 -5.42 -27.28 20.51
C ASP A 249 -5.84 -26.24 19.45
N PHE A 250 -5.40 -24.99 19.58
CA PHE A 250 -5.78 -23.88 18.69
C PHE A 250 -4.61 -23.44 17.79
N ASP A 251 -4.86 -23.23 16.50
CA ASP A 251 -3.86 -22.75 15.53
C ASP A 251 -3.68 -21.21 15.55
N SER A 252 -4.66 -20.46 16.08
CA SER A 252 -4.69 -19.00 16.07
C SER A 252 -5.46 -18.43 17.28
N CYS A 253 -5.11 -17.22 17.70
CA CYS A 253 -5.88 -16.44 18.67
C CYS A 253 -5.89 -14.94 18.34
N ARG A 254 -6.99 -14.26 18.69
CA ARG A 254 -7.06 -12.79 18.70
C ARG A 254 -7.84 -12.29 19.92
N LEU A 255 -7.53 -11.08 20.35
CA LEU A 255 -8.38 -10.31 21.27
C LEU A 255 -9.36 -9.49 20.43
N ASP A 256 -10.64 -9.58 20.77
CA ASP A 256 -11.70 -8.77 20.19
C ASP A 256 -11.87 -7.43 20.93
N ALA A 257 -12.47 -6.43 20.28
CA ALA A 257 -12.69 -5.10 20.86
C ALA A 257 -13.60 -5.09 22.12
N SER A 258 -14.37 -6.15 22.36
CA SER A 258 -15.14 -6.36 23.60
C SER A 258 -14.30 -6.89 24.77
N GLY A 259 -13.00 -7.15 24.58
CA GLY A 259 -12.13 -7.83 25.55
C GLY A 259 -12.29 -9.35 25.57
N CYS A 260 -13.13 -9.92 24.69
CA CYS A 260 -13.23 -11.37 24.55
C CYS A 260 -12.03 -11.94 23.78
N LEU A 261 -11.53 -13.09 24.25
CA LEU A 261 -10.53 -13.87 23.55
C LEU A 261 -11.21 -14.80 22.55
N VAL A 262 -10.80 -14.74 21.29
CA VAL A 262 -11.31 -15.57 20.19
C VAL A 262 -10.20 -16.53 19.75
N LEU A 263 -10.50 -17.82 19.78
CA LEU A 263 -9.59 -18.92 19.45
C LEU A 263 -10.04 -19.56 18.14
N GLU A 264 -9.09 -19.88 17.27
CA GLU A 264 -9.37 -20.31 15.91
C GLU A 264 -8.62 -21.58 15.51
N ASN A 265 -9.28 -22.43 14.71
CA ASN A 265 -8.73 -23.64 14.11
C ASN A 265 -9.06 -23.70 12.63
N GLY A 266 -8.07 -23.93 11.76
CA GLY A 266 -8.26 -23.84 10.30
C GLY A 266 -8.75 -22.48 9.79
N GLY A 267 -8.82 -21.46 10.64
CA GLY A 267 -9.46 -20.16 10.35
C GLY A 267 -10.96 -20.08 10.62
N ASP A 268 -11.56 -21.11 11.23
CA ASP A 268 -12.85 -21.06 11.91
C ASP A 268 -12.70 -20.52 13.33
N ILE A 269 -13.74 -19.86 13.85
CA ILE A 269 -13.84 -19.57 15.29
C ILE A 269 -14.22 -20.86 16.02
N ALA A 270 -13.28 -21.41 16.77
CA ALA A 270 -13.47 -22.66 17.50
C ALA A 270 -14.01 -22.44 18.92
N GLU A 271 -13.57 -21.37 19.59
CA GLU A 271 -14.02 -21.04 20.95
C GLU A 271 -13.88 -19.54 21.23
N VAL A 272 -14.82 -19.00 22.03
CA VAL A 272 -14.77 -17.63 22.53
C VAL A 272 -14.81 -17.66 24.05
N ARG A 273 -13.93 -16.89 24.70
CA ARG A 273 -13.91 -16.70 26.16
C ARG A 273 -14.02 -15.24 26.52
N LYS A 274 -14.76 -14.95 27.59
CA LYS A 274 -14.80 -13.62 28.21
C LYS A 274 -13.49 -13.32 28.92
N ALA A 275 -13.32 -12.06 29.33
CA ALA A 275 -12.14 -11.62 30.10
C ALA A 275 -11.95 -12.40 31.42
N ASP A 276 -13.01 -12.92 32.03
CA ASP A 276 -12.99 -13.76 33.25
C ASP A 276 -12.65 -15.25 32.99
N GLY A 277 -12.49 -15.63 31.72
CA GLY A 277 -12.16 -17.00 31.28
C GLY A 277 -13.37 -17.90 31.06
N THR A 278 -14.59 -17.41 31.32
CA THR A 278 -15.83 -18.15 31.05
C THR A 278 -15.97 -18.35 29.55
N LYS A 279 -16.12 -19.62 29.14
CA LYS A 279 -16.49 -19.98 27.77
C LYS A 279 -17.87 -19.44 27.43
N VAL A 280 -18.00 -18.84 26.26
CA VAL A 280 -19.30 -18.44 25.71
C VAL A 280 -19.79 -19.63 24.88
N GLU A 281 -20.94 -20.18 25.27
CA GLU A 281 -21.55 -21.32 24.58
C GLU A 281 -22.42 -20.84 23.42
N GLY A 282 -22.16 -21.35 22.22
CA GLY A 282 -22.89 -20.99 21.01
C GLY A 282 -22.07 -21.21 19.74
N THR A 283 -22.68 -20.96 18.58
CA THR A 283 -21.96 -20.88 17.31
C THR A 283 -21.52 -19.44 17.07
N PHE A 284 -20.27 -19.23 16.69
CA PHE A 284 -19.71 -17.90 16.47
C PHE A 284 -19.27 -17.70 15.03
N TYR A 285 -19.52 -16.50 14.52
CA TYR A 285 -19.16 -16.13 13.16
C TYR A 285 -18.42 -14.80 13.13
N GLY A 286 -17.42 -14.70 12.26
CA GLY A 286 -16.76 -13.43 11.99
C GLY A 286 -17.68 -12.53 11.15
N ILE A 287 -18.00 -11.34 11.63
CA ILE A 287 -18.79 -10.38 10.83
C ILE A 287 -17.90 -9.82 9.71
N ALA A 288 -18.43 -9.84 8.49
CA ALA A 288 -17.83 -9.20 7.32
C ALA A 288 -18.55 -7.88 7.00
N GLY A 289 -19.88 -7.90 7.02
CA GLY A 289 -20.72 -6.73 6.79
C GLY A 289 -22.08 -6.85 7.50
N GLU A 290 -22.81 -5.73 7.57
CA GLU A 290 -24.08 -5.61 8.27
C GLU A 290 -25.04 -4.78 7.42
N VAL A 291 -26.29 -5.22 7.29
CA VAL A 291 -27.35 -4.41 6.68
C VAL A 291 -27.84 -3.40 7.72
N LYS A 292 -27.94 -2.13 7.31
CA LYS A 292 -28.29 -0.99 8.17
C LYS A 292 -29.58 -1.25 8.96
N GLY A 293 -29.43 -1.54 10.25
CA GLY A 293 -30.54 -1.94 11.14
C GLY A 293 -30.24 -3.17 12.01
N GLY A 294 -29.15 -3.90 11.76
CA GLY A 294 -28.66 -4.98 12.64
C GLY A 294 -29.50 -6.27 12.61
N SER A 295 -30.37 -6.43 11.62
CA SER A 295 -31.23 -7.62 11.44
C SER A 295 -30.59 -8.70 10.56
N ILE A 296 -29.68 -8.31 9.66
CA ILE A 296 -29.03 -9.18 8.67
C ILE A 296 -27.52 -8.88 8.66
N TYR A 297 -26.73 -9.95 8.78
CA TYR A 297 -25.27 -9.90 8.77
C TYR A 297 -24.74 -10.73 7.61
N VAL A 298 -23.71 -10.22 6.93
CA VAL A 298 -22.82 -11.06 6.13
C VAL A 298 -21.70 -11.52 7.03
N VAL A 299 -21.59 -12.83 7.20
CA VAL A 299 -20.56 -13.47 8.01
C VAL A 299 -19.51 -14.11 7.11
N LYS A 300 -18.31 -14.32 7.65
CA LYS A 300 -17.18 -14.94 6.96
C LYS A 300 -16.52 -16.03 7.77
N LYS A 301 -15.96 -16.98 7.02
CA LYS A 301 -15.10 -18.09 7.44
C LYS A 301 -13.89 -18.14 6.50
N ARG A 302 -12.76 -18.74 6.92
CA ARG A 302 -11.71 -19.12 5.95
C ARG A 302 -11.97 -20.50 5.37
N ASP A 303 -11.69 -20.64 4.08
CA ASP A 303 -11.48 -21.92 3.43
C ASP A 303 -10.09 -21.94 2.79
N GLY A 304 -9.15 -22.64 3.43
CA GLY A 304 -7.72 -22.58 3.13
C GLY A 304 -7.17 -21.14 3.19
N GLN A 305 -6.82 -20.58 2.03
CA GLN A 305 -6.33 -19.20 1.90
C GLN A 305 -7.44 -18.19 1.52
N LYS A 306 -8.62 -18.65 1.10
CA LYS A 306 -9.74 -17.78 0.73
C LYS A 306 -10.62 -17.46 1.94
N SER A 307 -11.41 -16.40 1.82
CA SER A 307 -12.56 -16.17 2.70
C SER A 307 -13.83 -16.56 1.96
N VAL A 308 -14.70 -17.32 2.61
CA VAL A 308 -16.04 -17.64 2.13
C VAL A 308 -17.08 -16.94 2.99
N TYR A 309 -18.16 -16.51 2.36
CA TYR A 309 -19.20 -15.67 2.96
C TYR A 309 -20.55 -16.38 3.02
N ALA A 310 -21.37 -15.99 3.98
CA ALA A 310 -22.76 -16.43 4.13
C ALA A 310 -23.62 -15.31 4.72
N VAL A 311 -24.94 -15.42 4.62
CA VAL A 311 -25.88 -14.48 5.23
C VAL A 311 -26.55 -15.10 6.45
N VAL A 312 -26.55 -14.35 7.56
CA VAL A 312 -27.20 -14.72 8.83
C VAL A 312 -28.27 -13.69 9.18
N LYS A 313 -29.40 -14.17 9.69
CA LYS A 313 -30.50 -13.36 10.21
C LYS A 313 -30.54 -13.39 11.73
N GLY A 314 -30.65 -12.21 12.33
CA GLY A 314 -30.57 -12.04 13.78
C GLY A 314 -29.20 -12.49 14.31
N GLY A 315 -29.23 -13.21 15.44
CA GLY A 315 -28.05 -13.42 16.26
C GLY A 315 -27.79 -12.23 17.18
N LYS A 316 -26.78 -12.36 18.05
CA LYS A 316 -26.39 -11.32 18.99
C LYS A 316 -24.98 -10.84 18.64
N GLN A 317 -24.87 -9.58 18.24
CA GLN A 317 -23.59 -8.94 17.98
C GLN A 317 -22.85 -8.76 19.32
N ILE A 318 -21.78 -9.54 19.52
CA ILE A 318 -20.89 -9.42 20.68
C ILE A 318 -19.91 -8.27 20.48
N SER A 319 -19.52 -8.04 19.22
CA SER A 319 -18.65 -6.94 18.82
C SER A 319 -18.86 -6.59 17.34
N ARG A 320 -18.19 -5.53 16.87
CA ARG A 320 -18.16 -5.17 15.43
C ARG A 320 -17.66 -6.30 14.51
N MET A 321 -17.00 -7.32 15.03
CA MET A 321 -16.42 -8.42 14.25
C MET A 321 -16.93 -9.81 14.67
N LEU A 322 -17.84 -9.91 15.64
CA LEU A 322 -18.26 -11.19 16.22
C LEU A 322 -19.77 -11.27 16.43
N LEU A 323 -20.39 -12.27 15.78
CA LEU A 323 -21.80 -12.61 15.93
C LEU A 323 -21.95 -13.94 16.69
N GLU A 324 -22.83 -13.97 17.69
CA GLU A 324 -23.25 -15.16 18.44
C GLU A 324 -24.61 -15.65 17.89
N GLY A 325 -24.63 -16.88 17.36
CA GLY A 325 -25.83 -17.51 16.81
C GLY A 325 -26.43 -16.81 15.58
N GLY A 326 -27.76 -16.86 15.49
CA GLY A 326 -28.52 -16.40 14.33
C GLY A 326 -28.94 -17.54 13.39
N GLU A 327 -29.88 -17.26 12.50
CA GLU A 327 -30.37 -18.19 11.48
C GLU A 327 -29.50 -18.06 10.22
N MET A 328 -28.77 -19.12 9.85
CA MET A 328 -28.05 -19.18 8.56
C MET A 328 -29.06 -19.22 7.42
N LEU A 329 -29.15 -18.14 6.64
CA LEU A 329 -30.03 -18.04 5.47
C LEU A 329 -29.41 -18.64 4.21
N THR A 330 -28.08 -18.80 4.20
CA THR A 330 -27.29 -19.40 3.13
C THR A 330 -26.16 -20.26 3.71
N GLY A 331 -25.55 -21.12 2.89
CA GLY A 331 -24.26 -21.73 3.23
C GLY A 331 -23.08 -20.78 3.05
N PHE A 332 -21.89 -21.23 3.49
CA PHE A 332 -20.59 -20.56 3.26
C PHE A 332 -20.07 -20.90 1.85
N ASP A 333 -20.83 -20.50 0.83
CA ASP A 333 -20.67 -20.95 -0.55
C ASP A 333 -20.19 -19.86 -1.52
N PHE A 334 -20.01 -18.63 -1.04
CA PHE A 334 -19.77 -17.42 -1.85
C PHE A 334 -18.36 -16.88 -1.63
N ASP A 335 -17.66 -16.52 -2.71
CA ASP A 335 -16.30 -15.94 -2.70
C ASP A 335 -16.30 -14.42 -2.47
N SER A 336 -17.43 -13.76 -2.72
CA SER A 336 -17.57 -12.29 -2.73
C SER A 336 -18.98 -11.87 -2.30
N TYR A 337 -19.12 -10.65 -1.80
CA TYR A 337 -20.41 -10.03 -1.48
C TYR A 337 -20.39 -8.51 -1.67
N SER A 338 -21.56 -7.89 -1.75
CA SER A 338 -21.73 -6.44 -1.73
C SER A 338 -23.03 -6.06 -1.01
N ILE A 339 -22.99 -5.02 -0.18
CA ILE A 339 -24.16 -4.51 0.56
C ILE A 339 -24.50 -3.12 0.02
N THR A 340 -25.75 -2.89 -0.38
CA THR A 340 -26.21 -1.61 -0.92
C THR A 340 -26.78 -0.69 0.16
N PHE A 341 -26.83 0.62 -0.11
CA PHE A 341 -27.52 1.58 0.77
C PHE A 341 -29.02 1.31 0.93
N SER A 342 -29.64 0.69 -0.08
CA SER A 342 -31.03 0.20 -0.09
C SER A 342 -31.23 -1.08 0.72
N GLY A 343 -30.16 -1.68 1.26
CA GLY A 343 -30.21 -2.82 2.18
C GLY A 343 -30.24 -4.19 1.51
N TYR A 344 -29.90 -4.29 0.23
CA TYR A 344 -29.71 -5.57 -0.46
C TYR A 344 -28.31 -6.12 -0.21
N VAL A 345 -28.20 -7.45 -0.15
CA VAL A 345 -26.94 -8.19 -0.13
C VAL A 345 -26.83 -8.99 -1.43
N PHE A 346 -25.85 -8.65 -2.24
CA PHE A 346 -25.47 -9.39 -3.45
C PHE A 346 -24.36 -10.38 -3.08
N LEU A 347 -24.48 -11.63 -3.51
CA LEU A 347 -23.57 -12.73 -3.19
C LEU A 347 -23.04 -13.36 -4.47
N GLU A 348 -21.72 -13.41 -4.61
CA GLU A 348 -21.06 -13.90 -5.81
C GLU A 348 -20.28 -15.19 -5.54
N LYS A 349 -20.31 -16.09 -6.52
CA LYS A 349 -19.59 -17.37 -6.51
C LYS A 349 -18.88 -17.55 -7.84
N ASP A 350 -17.61 -17.95 -7.81
CA ASP A 350 -16.78 -18.12 -9.02
C ASP A 350 -16.73 -16.88 -9.93
N GLY A 351 -16.98 -15.68 -9.37
CA GLY A 351 -17.04 -14.40 -10.08
C GLY A 351 -18.37 -14.09 -10.77
N GLU A 352 -19.42 -14.89 -10.58
CA GLU A 352 -20.77 -14.59 -11.04
C GLU A 352 -21.73 -14.30 -9.87
N LEU A 353 -22.73 -13.43 -10.11
CA LEU A 353 -23.80 -13.18 -9.15
C LEU A 353 -24.67 -14.45 -9.00
N ALA A 354 -24.66 -15.02 -7.81
CA ALA A 354 -25.30 -16.31 -7.52
C ALA A 354 -26.59 -16.15 -6.69
N GLU A 355 -26.65 -15.18 -5.78
CA GLU A 355 -27.85 -14.91 -4.99
C GLU A 355 -27.95 -13.44 -4.54
N ILE A 356 -29.19 -12.98 -4.35
CA ILE A 356 -29.51 -11.65 -3.83
C ILE A 356 -30.45 -11.83 -2.63
N ARG A 357 -30.16 -11.15 -1.52
CA ARG A 357 -31.03 -11.09 -0.33
C ARG A 357 -31.49 -9.67 -0.06
N ARG A 358 -32.75 -9.52 0.37
CA ARG A 358 -33.30 -8.25 0.86
C ARG A 358 -32.87 -8.00 2.31
N GLY A 359 -33.08 -6.78 2.82
CA GLY A 359 -32.72 -6.40 4.19
C GLY A 359 -33.53 -7.07 5.30
N ASP A 360 -34.57 -7.84 4.96
CA ASP A 360 -35.30 -8.74 5.86
C ASP A 360 -34.82 -10.21 5.79
N GLY A 361 -33.85 -10.51 4.91
CA GLY A 361 -33.30 -11.83 4.65
C GLY A 361 -34.05 -12.67 3.62
N SER A 362 -35.19 -12.20 3.09
CA SER A 362 -35.88 -12.88 2.00
C SER A 362 -35.02 -12.93 0.74
N LYS A 363 -35.19 -13.99 -0.06
CA LYS A 363 -34.53 -14.10 -1.36
C LYS A 363 -35.20 -13.13 -2.34
N GLU A 364 -34.37 -12.41 -3.09
CA GLU A 364 -34.81 -11.61 -4.21
C GLU A 364 -34.76 -12.48 -5.48
N GLU A 365 -35.85 -12.46 -6.25
CA GLU A 365 -36.02 -13.28 -7.46
C GLU A 365 -35.84 -12.45 -8.75
N ARG A 366 -35.72 -11.11 -8.63
CA ARG A 366 -35.33 -10.22 -9.73
C ARG A 366 -33.93 -10.57 -10.23
N THR A 367 -33.74 -10.55 -11.55
CA THR A 367 -32.40 -10.68 -12.12
C THR A 367 -31.63 -9.39 -11.94
N ALA A 368 -30.32 -9.48 -11.68
CA ALA A 368 -29.46 -8.32 -11.65
C ALA A 368 -28.13 -8.60 -12.35
N VAL A 369 -27.47 -7.53 -12.79
CA VAL A 369 -26.14 -7.56 -13.39
C VAL A 369 -25.20 -6.61 -12.66
N LYS A 370 -23.92 -6.98 -12.56
CA LYS A 370 -22.86 -6.14 -11.99
C LYS A 370 -22.43 -5.11 -13.03
N ALA A 371 -22.78 -3.84 -12.81
CA ALA A 371 -22.45 -2.73 -13.69
C ALA A 371 -21.04 -2.19 -13.42
N THR A 372 -20.33 -1.84 -14.50
CA THR A 372 -18.95 -1.33 -14.47
C THR A 372 -18.81 0.08 -15.03
N GLY A 373 -19.83 0.59 -15.72
CA GLY A 373 -19.85 1.93 -16.31
C GLY A 373 -21.21 2.26 -16.94
N SER A 374 -21.43 3.53 -17.23
CA SER A 374 -22.64 4.09 -17.85
C SER A 374 -22.27 4.95 -19.07
N PHE A 375 -23.07 4.88 -20.14
CA PHE A 375 -22.82 5.53 -21.42
C PHE A 375 -24.08 6.26 -21.89
N GLY A 376 -24.28 7.47 -21.39
CA GLY A 376 -25.57 8.16 -21.49
C GLY A 376 -26.59 7.61 -20.48
N ASP A 377 -27.86 7.99 -20.64
CA ASP A 377 -28.87 7.85 -19.59
C ASP A 377 -29.41 6.42 -19.38
N GLU A 378 -29.35 5.55 -20.41
CA GLU A 378 -30.01 4.23 -20.38
C GLU A 378 -29.11 3.04 -20.75
N LEU A 379 -27.82 3.22 -21.01
CA LEU A 379 -26.91 2.16 -21.47
C LEU A 379 -25.74 1.96 -20.49
N TYR A 380 -25.46 0.71 -20.10
CA TYR A 380 -24.45 0.37 -19.10
C TYR A 380 -23.58 -0.80 -19.55
N SER A 381 -22.31 -0.84 -19.14
CA SER A 381 -21.50 -2.06 -19.23
C SER A 381 -21.75 -2.96 -18.02
N ALA A 382 -22.07 -4.22 -18.27
CA ALA A 382 -22.19 -5.26 -17.26
C ALA A 382 -21.00 -6.24 -17.35
N VAL A 383 -20.59 -6.84 -16.23
CA VAL A 383 -19.49 -7.81 -16.17
C VAL A 383 -19.93 -9.14 -15.53
N LYS A 384 -19.29 -10.23 -15.95
CA LYS A 384 -19.31 -11.57 -15.35
C LYS A 384 -17.89 -12.13 -15.25
N GLY A 385 -17.59 -12.87 -14.19
CA GLY A 385 -16.25 -13.40 -13.95
C GLY A 385 -15.23 -12.34 -13.54
N GLU A 386 -14.02 -12.77 -13.22
CA GLU A 386 -12.95 -11.89 -12.73
C GLU A 386 -11.63 -12.06 -13.50
N GLY A 387 -10.79 -11.01 -13.46
CA GLY A 387 -9.46 -11.01 -14.07
C GLY A 387 -9.49 -11.32 -15.57
N LYS A 388 -8.65 -12.26 -16.02
CA LYS A 388 -8.57 -12.66 -17.44
C LYS A 388 -9.83 -13.37 -17.96
N ASN A 389 -10.65 -13.91 -17.05
CA ASN A 389 -11.89 -14.59 -17.38
C ASN A 389 -13.09 -13.64 -17.36
N ALA A 390 -12.89 -12.38 -16.95
CA ALA A 390 -13.94 -11.37 -17.00
C ALA A 390 -14.47 -11.22 -18.44
N ARG A 391 -15.79 -11.20 -18.56
CA ARG A 391 -16.50 -10.93 -19.80
C ARG A 391 -17.51 -9.83 -19.60
N TYR A 392 -17.70 -9.02 -20.63
CA TYR A 392 -18.49 -7.82 -20.59
C TYR A 392 -19.61 -7.87 -21.62
N ALA A 393 -20.74 -7.29 -21.25
CA ALA A 393 -21.91 -7.08 -22.11
C ALA A 393 -22.38 -5.64 -21.97
N LEU A 394 -23.16 -5.15 -22.94
CA LEU A 394 -23.98 -3.97 -22.76
C LEU A 394 -25.38 -4.37 -22.32
N VAL A 395 -25.92 -3.62 -21.36
CA VAL A 395 -27.30 -3.73 -20.91
C VAL A 395 -27.98 -2.37 -20.99
N SER A 396 -29.31 -2.36 -21.19
CA SER A 396 -30.10 -1.13 -21.21
C SER A 396 -31.31 -1.18 -20.29
N GLY A 397 -31.69 0.00 -19.81
CA GLY A 397 -32.76 0.19 -18.83
C GLY A 397 -32.49 -0.56 -17.52
N GLY A 398 -33.57 -0.88 -16.81
CA GLY A 398 -33.54 -1.49 -15.48
C GLY A 398 -33.51 -0.45 -14.35
N GLU A 399 -33.46 -0.94 -13.11
CA GLU A 399 -33.45 -0.13 -11.90
C GLU A 399 -32.11 -0.26 -11.18
N THR A 400 -31.42 0.86 -10.95
CA THR A 400 -30.15 0.86 -10.20
C THR A 400 -30.38 0.41 -8.75
N ALA A 401 -29.90 -0.80 -8.42
CA ALA A 401 -29.99 -1.37 -7.07
C ALA A 401 -29.11 -0.63 -6.04
N GLY A 402 -28.14 0.14 -6.52
CA GLY A 402 -27.01 0.66 -5.75
C GLY A 402 -25.86 -0.36 -5.68
N GLY A 403 -24.71 0.07 -5.14
CA GLY A 403 -23.55 -0.81 -4.93
C GLY A 403 -22.95 -1.42 -6.21
N GLY A 404 -23.23 -0.84 -7.39
CA GLY A 404 -22.74 -1.36 -8.68
C GLY A 404 -23.61 -2.43 -9.33
N TYR A 405 -24.90 -2.55 -8.98
CA TYR A 405 -25.83 -3.49 -9.62
C TYR A 405 -27.06 -2.81 -10.22
N ILE A 406 -27.60 -3.40 -11.28
CA ILE A 406 -28.83 -2.99 -11.97
C ILE A 406 -29.79 -4.17 -12.02
N PHE A 407 -31.04 -3.98 -11.59
CA PHE A 407 -32.12 -4.96 -11.67
C PHE A 407 -32.87 -4.90 -13.01
N ASP A 408 -33.34 -6.05 -13.48
CA ASP A 408 -34.25 -6.21 -14.63
C ASP A 408 -33.84 -5.50 -15.93
N SER A 409 -32.54 -5.26 -16.12
CA SER A 409 -31.99 -4.65 -17.34
C SER A 409 -32.05 -5.62 -18.52
N GLY A 410 -32.31 -5.11 -19.73
CA GLY A 410 -32.25 -5.90 -20.96
C GLY A 410 -30.82 -6.06 -21.47
N LEU A 411 -30.42 -7.27 -21.88
CA LEU A 411 -29.15 -7.48 -22.59
C LEU A 411 -29.21 -6.88 -23.99
N VAL A 412 -28.36 -5.89 -24.27
CA VAL A 412 -28.15 -5.31 -25.61
C VAL A 412 -27.15 -6.15 -26.40
N THR A 413 -26.20 -6.78 -25.72
CA THR A 413 -25.23 -7.73 -26.30
C THR A 413 -25.08 -8.97 -25.44
N GLY A 414 -24.47 -10.03 -25.99
CA GLY A 414 -23.94 -11.12 -25.17
C GLY A 414 -22.71 -10.70 -24.36
N TYR A 415 -22.28 -11.60 -23.46
CA TYR A 415 -21.05 -11.47 -22.67
C TYR A 415 -19.83 -11.94 -23.48
N ASP A 416 -19.66 -11.38 -24.67
CA ASP A 416 -18.67 -11.81 -25.65
C ASP A 416 -17.40 -10.93 -25.63
N TYR A 417 -17.45 -9.78 -24.94
CA TYR A 417 -16.38 -8.79 -24.92
C TYR A 417 -15.42 -9.00 -23.75
N VAL A 418 -14.14 -8.66 -23.95
CA VAL A 418 -13.09 -8.70 -22.91
C VAL A 418 -12.90 -7.36 -22.21
N GLU A 419 -13.45 -6.28 -22.77
CA GLU A 419 -13.30 -4.90 -22.29
C GLU A 419 -14.43 -4.04 -22.90
N ILE A 420 -15.03 -3.14 -22.10
CA ILE A 420 -15.91 -2.07 -22.59
C ILE A 420 -15.46 -0.75 -21.94
N THR A 421 -15.16 0.26 -22.77
CA THR A 421 -14.70 1.58 -22.34
C THR A 421 -15.54 2.67 -22.99
N GLU A 422 -15.55 3.87 -22.43
CA GLU A 422 -16.07 5.03 -23.15
C GLU A 422 -15.12 5.40 -24.31
N TYR A 423 -15.70 5.86 -25.42
CA TYR A 423 -14.99 6.51 -26.52
C TYR A 423 -15.87 7.63 -27.08
N ASN A 424 -15.59 8.88 -26.67
CA ASN A 424 -16.31 10.09 -27.08
C ASN A 424 -17.84 9.99 -26.86
N GLY A 425 -18.29 9.64 -25.65
CA GLY A 425 -19.72 9.48 -25.33
C GLY A 425 -20.41 8.28 -25.99
N LEU A 426 -19.66 7.38 -26.64
CA LEU A 426 -20.15 6.07 -27.11
C LEU A 426 -19.53 4.94 -26.29
N ALA A 427 -20.24 3.82 -26.18
CA ALA A 427 -19.68 2.61 -25.58
C ALA A 427 -18.84 1.85 -26.62
N ARG A 428 -17.55 1.67 -26.34
CA ARG A 428 -16.60 0.94 -27.18
C ARG A 428 -16.30 -0.42 -26.56
N ALA A 429 -16.87 -1.47 -27.14
CA ALA A 429 -16.66 -2.85 -26.71
C ALA A 429 -15.56 -3.52 -27.54
N LYS A 430 -14.74 -4.36 -26.92
CA LYS A 430 -13.61 -5.06 -27.54
C LYS A 430 -13.75 -6.56 -27.37
N ASP A 431 -13.65 -7.32 -28.46
CA ASP A 431 -13.73 -8.78 -28.43
C ASP A 431 -12.38 -9.45 -28.13
N SER A 432 -12.37 -10.78 -28.07
CA SER A 432 -11.17 -11.59 -27.81
C SER A 432 -10.08 -11.44 -28.87
N ASP A 433 -10.46 -11.06 -30.09
CA ASP A 433 -9.55 -10.93 -31.23
C ASP A 433 -8.96 -9.50 -31.31
N GLY A 434 -9.38 -8.63 -30.39
CA GLY A 434 -8.91 -7.26 -30.25
C GLY A 434 -9.62 -6.26 -31.17
N LEU A 435 -10.75 -6.64 -31.78
CA LEU A 435 -11.56 -5.77 -32.62
C LEU A 435 -12.51 -4.93 -31.75
N TYR A 436 -12.66 -3.67 -32.09
CA TYR A 436 -13.57 -2.76 -31.40
C TYR A 436 -14.89 -2.60 -32.16
N THR A 437 -16.01 -2.60 -31.44
CA THR A 437 -17.35 -2.22 -31.92
C THR A 437 -17.88 -1.05 -31.09
N LEU A 438 -18.54 -0.07 -31.72
CA LEU A 438 -19.17 1.07 -31.06
C LEU A 438 -20.69 0.88 -30.91
N PHE A 439 -21.24 1.39 -29.81
CA PHE A 439 -22.66 1.36 -29.48
C PHE A 439 -23.10 2.73 -28.93
N GLY A 440 -24.33 3.11 -29.24
CA GLY A 440 -25.01 4.30 -28.71
C GLY A 440 -26.36 3.93 -28.09
N ALA A 441 -27.13 4.92 -27.64
CA ALA A 441 -28.41 4.69 -26.95
C ALA A 441 -29.42 3.86 -27.78
N GLY A 442 -29.43 4.02 -29.11
CA GLY A 442 -30.26 3.23 -30.03
C GLY A 442 -29.75 1.81 -30.34
N GLY A 443 -28.76 1.31 -29.61
CA GLY A 443 -28.14 0.00 -29.81
C GLY A 443 -26.88 0.04 -30.67
N ARG A 444 -26.66 -1.01 -31.48
CA ARG A 444 -25.46 -1.14 -32.31
C ARG A 444 -25.45 -0.09 -33.42
N VAL A 445 -24.62 0.94 -33.24
CA VAL A 445 -24.12 1.77 -34.34
C VAL A 445 -23.47 0.83 -35.36
N LYS A 446 -23.84 0.96 -36.65
CA LYS A 446 -23.63 -0.06 -37.70
C LYS A 446 -22.28 -0.80 -37.64
N SER A 447 -22.33 -2.09 -37.96
CA SER A 447 -21.27 -3.08 -37.74
C SER A 447 -19.90 -2.76 -38.37
N ILE A 448 -19.07 -2.00 -37.66
CA ILE A 448 -17.66 -1.80 -37.97
C ILE A 448 -16.83 -2.38 -36.84
N CYS A 449 -16.26 -3.56 -37.08
CA CYS A 449 -15.19 -4.11 -36.25
C CYS A 449 -13.87 -3.49 -36.73
N TYR A 450 -13.26 -2.60 -35.96
CA TYR A 450 -12.04 -1.87 -36.36
C TYR A 450 -10.84 -2.20 -35.48
N LYS A 451 -9.64 -2.06 -36.08
CA LYS A 451 -8.34 -2.16 -35.38
C LYS A 451 -7.70 -0.80 -35.10
N GLU A 452 -7.98 0.20 -35.94
CA GLU A 452 -7.45 1.56 -35.79
C GLU A 452 -8.56 2.60 -35.95
N ALA A 453 -8.48 3.67 -35.17
CA ALA A 453 -9.35 4.83 -35.23
C ALA A 453 -8.53 6.12 -35.18
N ARG A 454 -8.98 7.14 -35.91
CA ARG A 454 -8.53 8.53 -35.78
C ARG A 454 -9.74 9.40 -35.48
N SER A 455 -9.59 10.33 -34.55
CA SER A 455 -10.61 11.33 -34.18
C SER A 455 -10.13 12.69 -34.67
N TYR A 456 -11.05 13.50 -35.18
CA TYR A 456 -10.81 14.86 -35.62
C TYR A 456 -11.86 15.76 -34.99
N ASP A 457 -11.39 16.67 -34.14
CA ASP A 457 -12.21 17.71 -33.54
C ASP A 457 -12.45 18.79 -34.59
N LEU A 458 -13.69 19.28 -34.70
CA LEU A 458 -14.09 20.32 -35.64
C LEU A 458 -14.16 21.64 -34.86
N ASP A 459 -13.33 22.61 -35.26
CA ASP A 459 -13.24 23.91 -34.58
C ASP A 459 -14.62 24.60 -34.51
N GLY A 460 -15.06 24.92 -33.29
CA GLY A 460 -16.26 25.71 -33.03
C GLY A 460 -17.55 24.94 -32.72
N THR A 461 -17.56 23.59 -32.74
CA THR A 461 -18.78 22.81 -32.41
C THR A 461 -18.54 21.63 -31.47
N ASP A 462 -18.98 21.73 -30.22
CA ASP A 462 -18.99 20.61 -29.25
C ASP A 462 -19.91 19.44 -29.66
N THR A 463 -20.77 19.66 -30.65
CA THR A 463 -21.87 18.76 -31.06
C THR A 463 -21.54 17.86 -32.24
N VAL A 464 -20.45 18.07 -32.98
CA VAL A 464 -20.10 17.33 -34.21
C VAL A 464 -18.62 16.94 -34.21
N SER A 465 -18.30 15.73 -34.64
CA SER A 465 -16.91 15.23 -34.68
C SER A 465 -16.71 14.23 -35.83
N MET A 466 -15.51 14.18 -36.44
CA MET A 466 -15.19 13.25 -37.53
C MET A 466 -14.30 12.09 -37.08
N TYR A 467 -14.55 10.90 -37.64
CA TYR A 467 -13.81 9.67 -37.37
C TYR A 467 -13.33 9.02 -38.65
N ALA A 468 -12.15 8.44 -38.62
CA ALA A 468 -11.67 7.51 -39.63
C ALA A 468 -11.44 6.15 -38.97
N LEU A 469 -12.20 5.12 -39.35
CA LEU A 469 -12.13 3.76 -38.79
C LEU A 469 -11.60 2.78 -39.84
N ARG A 470 -10.57 1.98 -39.51
CA ARG A 470 -10.06 0.93 -40.41
C ARG A 470 -10.52 -0.45 -39.93
N ALA A 471 -11.37 -1.09 -40.74
CA ALA A 471 -11.84 -2.45 -40.51
C ALA A 471 -10.72 -3.49 -40.68
N ASP A 472 -10.88 -4.67 -40.10
CA ASP A 472 -9.90 -5.74 -40.28
C ASP A 472 -9.83 -6.21 -41.75
N GLY A 473 -8.62 -6.50 -42.23
CA GLY A 473 -8.37 -6.88 -43.62
C GLY A 473 -8.63 -5.80 -44.68
N LYS A 474 -8.82 -4.52 -44.30
CA LYS A 474 -8.89 -3.37 -45.21
C LYS A 474 -7.71 -2.42 -45.04
N ASP A 475 -7.20 -1.90 -46.14
CA ASP A 475 -6.12 -0.90 -46.16
C ASP A 475 -6.63 0.54 -45.99
N GLU A 476 -7.88 0.81 -46.39
CA GLU A 476 -8.50 2.14 -46.37
C GLU A 476 -9.34 2.38 -45.11
N TYR A 477 -9.32 3.61 -44.60
CA TYR A 477 -10.23 4.05 -43.54
C TYR A 477 -11.58 4.47 -44.13
N THR A 478 -12.68 4.05 -43.50
CA THR A 478 -14.01 4.59 -43.76
C THR A 478 -14.27 5.76 -42.81
N TRP A 479 -14.85 6.84 -43.34
CA TRP A 479 -15.09 8.07 -42.58
C TRP A 479 -16.50 8.10 -42.01
N TYR A 480 -16.64 8.68 -40.82
CA TYR A 480 -17.90 8.81 -40.09
C TYR A 480 -18.04 10.18 -39.45
N VAL A 481 -19.27 10.68 -39.34
CA VAL A 481 -19.62 11.90 -38.60
C VAL A 481 -20.42 11.49 -37.37
N ARG A 482 -20.02 11.98 -36.20
CA ARG A 482 -20.79 11.93 -34.95
C ARG A 482 -21.61 13.19 -34.80
N ARG A 483 -22.84 13.06 -34.32
CA ARG A 483 -23.67 14.18 -33.85
C ARG A 483 -24.09 13.92 -32.41
N ILE A 484 -24.13 14.95 -31.57
CA ILE A 484 -24.81 14.92 -30.28
C ILE A 484 -26.13 15.65 -30.43
N GLU A 485 -27.25 14.94 -30.28
CA GLU A 485 -28.59 15.52 -30.27
C GLU A 485 -29.31 15.08 -28.99
N ASN A 486 -29.83 16.04 -28.22
CA ASN A 486 -30.54 15.80 -26.96
C ASN A 486 -29.78 14.89 -25.95
N GLY A 487 -28.45 14.98 -25.91
CA GLY A 487 -27.58 14.17 -25.03
C GLY A 487 -27.21 12.78 -25.60
N ALA A 488 -27.83 12.34 -26.68
CA ALA A 488 -27.49 11.08 -27.35
C ALA A 488 -26.46 11.31 -28.47
N ALA A 489 -25.38 10.52 -28.46
CA ALA A 489 -24.43 10.48 -29.56
C ALA A 489 -24.90 9.48 -30.65
N THR A 490 -25.03 9.97 -31.88
CA THR A 490 -25.24 9.16 -33.09
C THR A 490 -23.98 9.17 -33.96
N LEU A 491 -23.83 8.17 -34.83
CA LEU A 491 -22.71 8.08 -35.78
C LEU A 491 -23.25 7.69 -37.17
N GLU A 492 -22.92 8.47 -38.18
CA GLU A 492 -23.34 8.32 -39.57
C GLU A 492 -22.12 8.11 -40.46
N GLU A 493 -22.24 7.30 -41.52
CA GLU A 493 -21.17 7.12 -42.51
C GLU A 493 -21.06 8.39 -43.37
N TYR A 494 -19.85 8.90 -43.55
CA TYR A 494 -19.60 10.12 -44.32
C TYR A 494 -19.62 9.81 -45.82
N ASP A 495 -20.78 10.02 -46.45
CA ASP A 495 -20.90 10.09 -47.90
C ASP A 495 -20.66 11.53 -48.38
N GLU A 496 -19.43 11.77 -48.85
CA GLU A 496 -18.99 13.03 -49.45
C GLU A 496 -19.97 13.55 -50.53
N LYS A 497 -20.54 12.66 -51.35
CA LYS A 497 -21.45 13.08 -52.44
C LYS A 497 -22.81 13.51 -51.90
N ALA A 498 -23.33 12.84 -50.88
CA ALA A 498 -24.59 13.20 -50.23
C ALA A 498 -24.47 14.52 -49.45
N VAL A 499 -23.34 14.73 -48.76
CA VAL A 499 -23.04 15.98 -48.04
C VAL A 499 -22.86 17.14 -49.02
N CYS A 500 -22.02 16.97 -50.05
CA CYS A 500 -21.86 17.99 -51.08
C CYS A 500 -23.18 18.35 -51.76
N ALA A 501 -24.00 17.36 -52.16
CA ALA A 501 -25.30 17.65 -52.79
C ALA A 501 -26.22 18.48 -51.87
N ARG A 502 -26.36 18.08 -50.61
CA ARG A 502 -27.23 18.77 -49.63
C ARG A 502 -26.79 20.21 -49.36
N ASP A 503 -25.49 20.42 -49.16
CA ASP A 503 -24.96 21.69 -48.67
C ASP A 503 -24.71 22.69 -49.83
N PHE A 504 -24.27 22.22 -51.00
CA PHE A 504 -24.17 23.06 -52.20
C PHE A 504 -25.53 23.45 -52.78
N ASP A 505 -26.55 22.57 -52.78
CA ASP A 505 -27.89 22.96 -53.27
C ASP A 505 -28.54 23.99 -52.34
N LYS A 506 -28.28 23.91 -51.02
CA LYS A 506 -28.69 24.93 -50.04
C LYS A 506 -27.99 26.27 -50.29
N LEU A 507 -26.65 26.28 -50.36
CA LEU A 507 -25.86 27.50 -50.58
C LEU A 507 -26.15 28.11 -51.95
N GLY A 508 -26.19 27.30 -53.02
CA GLY A 508 -26.56 27.74 -54.36
C GLY A 508 -28.00 28.27 -54.44
N GLY A 509 -28.93 27.63 -53.72
CA GLY A 509 -30.31 28.11 -53.59
C GLY A 509 -30.42 29.45 -52.86
N LEU A 510 -29.66 29.66 -51.78
CA LEU A 510 -29.58 30.92 -51.05
C LEU A 510 -28.89 32.02 -51.86
N LEU A 511 -27.75 31.74 -52.50
CA LEU A 511 -27.07 32.64 -53.43
C LEU A 511 -27.97 33.04 -54.59
N THR A 512 -28.76 32.11 -55.14
CA THR A 512 -29.74 32.41 -56.20
C THR A 512 -30.86 33.32 -55.70
N LYS A 513 -31.32 33.15 -54.45
CA LYS A 513 -32.32 34.05 -53.83
C LYS A 513 -31.75 35.46 -53.60
N VAL A 514 -30.53 35.58 -53.06
CA VAL A 514 -29.85 36.87 -52.85
C VAL A 514 -29.59 37.56 -54.19
N ALA A 515 -29.04 36.84 -55.18
CA ALA A 515 -28.85 37.37 -56.52
C ALA A 515 -30.16 37.76 -57.20
N ALA A 516 -31.25 37.01 -57.00
CA ALA A 516 -32.57 37.35 -57.53
C ALA A 516 -33.15 38.61 -56.86
N ALA A 517 -32.98 38.80 -55.55
CA ALA A 517 -33.36 40.02 -54.86
C ALA A 517 -32.61 41.24 -55.43
N VAL A 518 -31.28 41.15 -55.53
CA VAL A 518 -30.42 42.21 -56.10
C VAL A 518 -30.77 42.52 -57.56
N LYS A 519 -31.08 41.50 -58.38
CA LYS A 519 -31.33 41.67 -59.82
C LYS A 519 -32.74 42.14 -60.17
N LYS A 520 -33.71 42.01 -59.26
CA LYS A 520 -35.12 42.33 -59.51
C LYS A 520 -35.47 43.79 -59.24
N ASP A 521 -34.76 44.46 -58.33
CA ASP A 521 -35.07 45.83 -57.88
C ASP A 521 -34.00 46.90 -58.21
N ALA A 522 -33.15 46.65 -59.21
CA ALA A 522 -32.36 47.70 -59.89
C ALA A 522 -33.23 48.74 -60.66
N MET A 523 -34.52 48.87 -60.31
CA MET A 523 -35.50 49.79 -60.88
C MET A 523 -36.38 50.51 -59.84
N ARG A 524 -36.08 50.46 -58.53
CA ARG A 524 -36.78 51.26 -57.50
C ARG A 524 -35.83 51.90 -56.46
N PRO A 525 -36.23 53.02 -55.80
CA PRO A 525 -35.29 53.92 -55.13
C PRO A 525 -35.20 53.79 -53.60
N GLU A 526 -35.89 52.84 -52.99
CA GLU A 526 -36.01 52.71 -51.53
C GLU A 526 -35.34 51.41 -51.09
N LEU A 527 -34.27 51.50 -50.28
CA LEU A 527 -33.40 50.37 -49.91
C LEU A 527 -33.77 49.70 -48.57
N ASP A 528 -34.83 50.18 -47.91
CA ASP A 528 -35.32 49.64 -46.64
C ASP A 528 -35.98 48.26 -46.81
N GLY A 529 -35.49 47.27 -46.06
CA GLY A 529 -36.08 45.93 -45.95
C GLY A 529 -35.68 44.90 -47.03
N LEU A 530 -34.69 45.19 -47.88
CA LEU A 530 -34.37 44.38 -49.07
C LEU A 530 -33.55 43.11 -48.84
N VAL A 531 -32.85 42.97 -47.71
CA VAL A 531 -32.29 41.70 -47.23
C VAL A 531 -32.56 41.63 -45.74
N SER A 532 -33.37 40.67 -45.28
CA SER A 532 -33.63 40.55 -43.84
C SER A 532 -32.37 40.09 -43.11
N GLU A 533 -32.17 40.60 -41.89
CA GLU A 533 -31.10 40.17 -41.00
C GLU A 533 -31.16 38.65 -40.76
N GLU A 534 -32.35 38.07 -40.83
CA GLU A 534 -32.63 36.63 -40.76
C GLU A 534 -32.12 35.87 -41.99
N LEU A 535 -32.30 36.38 -43.21
CA LEU A 535 -31.77 35.74 -44.43
C LEU A 535 -30.24 35.76 -44.45
N ILE A 536 -29.65 36.84 -43.90
CA ILE A 536 -28.20 36.95 -43.69
C ILE A 536 -27.76 35.93 -42.63
N LYS A 537 -28.43 35.86 -41.48
CA LYS A 537 -28.15 34.85 -40.43
C LYS A 537 -28.31 33.41 -40.95
N GLU A 538 -29.31 33.11 -41.77
CA GLU A 538 -29.46 31.82 -42.44
C GLU A 538 -28.29 31.52 -43.39
N TYR A 539 -27.83 32.51 -44.17
CA TYR A 539 -26.67 32.35 -45.04
C TYR A 539 -25.38 32.10 -44.25
N TYR A 540 -25.13 32.86 -43.18
CA TYR A 540 -23.97 32.67 -42.30
C TYR A 540 -24.02 31.31 -41.58
N ALA A 541 -25.19 30.89 -41.08
CA ALA A 541 -25.36 29.58 -40.45
C ALA A 541 -25.14 28.44 -41.47
N ALA A 542 -25.68 28.55 -42.69
CA ALA A 542 -25.46 27.57 -43.75
C ALA A 542 -24.00 27.53 -44.24
N ALA A 543 -23.31 28.67 -44.26
CA ALA A 543 -21.89 28.75 -44.59
C ALA A 543 -21.00 28.17 -43.48
N ALA A 544 -21.36 28.35 -42.20
CA ALA A 544 -20.69 27.73 -41.06
C ALA A 544 -20.91 26.21 -41.04
N ASP A 545 -22.14 25.73 -41.25
CA ASP A 545 -22.46 24.31 -41.39
C ASP A 545 -21.67 23.66 -42.54
N ALA A 546 -21.55 24.35 -43.69
CA ALA A 546 -20.78 23.87 -44.84
C ALA A 546 -19.27 23.88 -44.58
N ALA A 547 -18.74 24.90 -43.88
CA ALA A 547 -17.33 24.94 -43.49
C ALA A 547 -16.99 23.82 -42.49
N ALA A 548 -17.90 23.52 -41.56
CA ALA A 548 -17.78 22.39 -40.64
C ALA A 548 -17.96 21.02 -41.33
N SER A 549 -18.69 20.94 -42.44
CA SER A 549 -18.90 19.69 -43.20
C SER A 549 -17.84 19.39 -44.27
N SER A 550 -16.97 20.35 -44.63
CA SER A 550 -16.05 20.21 -45.78
C SER A 550 -14.55 20.39 -45.47
N MET A 551 -13.95 19.45 -44.72
CA MET A 551 -12.49 19.24 -44.80
C MET A 551 -12.13 18.56 -46.13
N GLY A 552 -11.98 19.36 -47.20
CA GLY A 552 -11.54 18.86 -48.51
C GLY A 552 -11.64 19.85 -49.68
N PHE A 553 -12.45 20.91 -49.58
CA PHE A 553 -12.67 21.85 -50.69
C PHE A 553 -12.10 23.25 -50.40
N GLU A 554 -10.84 23.49 -50.79
CA GLU A 554 -10.28 24.86 -50.89
C GLU A 554 -11.20 25.76 -51.74
N THR A 555 -11.81 25.22 -52.80
CA THR A 555 -12.63 25.96 -53.76
C THR A 555 -13.92 26.53 -53.16
N SER A 556 -14.58 25.80 -52.25
CA SER A 556 -15.83 26.25 -51.62
C SER A 556 -15.58 27.38 -50.63
N LEU A 557 -14.56 27.21 -49.79
CA LEU A 557 -14.14 28.23 -48.83
C LEU A 557 -13.62 29.48 -49.55
N GLN A 558 -12.92 29.31 -50.68
CA GLN A 558 -12.47 30.42 -51.51
C GLN A 558 -13.65 31.17 -52.14
N MET A 559 -14.62 30.48 -52.76
CA MET A 559 -15.82 31.17 -53.31
C MET A 559 -16.65 31.88 -52.24
N ALA A 560 -16.79 31.30 -51.05
CA ALA A 560 -17.49 31.94 -49.93
C ALA A 560 -16.72 33.19 -49.44
N ARG A 561 -15.39 33.09 -49.28
CA ARG A 561 -14.50 34.21 -48.90
C ARG A 561 -14.43 35.31 -49.94
N ASP A 562 -14.42 34.96 -51.23
CA ASP A 562 -14.36 35.92 -52.34
C ASP A 562 -15.69 36.70 -52.46
N MET A 563 -16.84 36.06 -52.19
CA MET A 563 -18.17 36.70 -52.24
C MET A 563 -18.51 37.51 -50.96
N HIS A 564 -17.89 37.16 -49.82
CA HIS A 564 -18.16 37.75 -48.50
C HIS A 564 -18.12 39.30 -48.43
N PRO A 565 -17.10 39.97 -49.00
CA PRO A 565 -16.99 41.43 -48.91
C PRO A 565 -18.09 42.16 -49.69
N TYR A 566 -18.62 41.53 -50.75
CA TYR A 566 -19.65 42.12 -51.61
C TYR A 566 -21.03 42.15 -50.93
N VAL A 567 -21.40 41.07 -50.23
CA VAL A 567 -22.65 41.01 -49.47
C VAL A 567 -22.62 42.00 -48.30
N TRP A 568 -21.48 42.11 -47.62
CA TRP A 568 -21.32 43.08 -46.53
C TRP A 568 -21.26 44.53 -47.00
N ALA A 569 -20.59 44.82 -48.12
CA ALA A 569 -20.58 46.17 -48.71
C ALA A 569 -22.00 46.64 -49.09
N LEU A 570 -22.84 45.75 -49.62
CA LEU A 570 -24.25 46.04 -49.90
C LEU A 570 -25.05 46.33 -48.62
N TYR A 571 -24.79 45.62 -47.52
CA TYR A 571 -25.40 45.87 -46.22
C TYR A 571 -24.96 47.20 -45.59
N CYS A 572 -23.67 47.55 -45.65
CA CYS A 572 -23.21 48.86 -45.17
C CYS A 572 -23.79 50.03 -46.00
N LEU A 573 -23.95 49.84 -47.31
CA LEU A 573 -24.58 50.83 -48.19
C LEU A 573 -26.10 50.98 -47.98
N SER A 574 -26.77 50.04 -47.31
CA SER A 574 -28.21 50.11 -47.04
C SER A 574 -28.58 50.84 -45.74
N LYS A 575 -27.61 51.22 -44.89
CA LYS A 575 -27.86 52.05 -43.69
C LYS A 575 -27.97 53.53 -44.07
N GLU A 576 -28.96 54.25 -43.52
CA GLU A 576 -29.19 55.67 -43.83
C GLU A 576 -28.09 56.62 -43.31
N ASP A 577 -27.46 56.30 -42.19
CA ASP A 577 -26.53 57.22 -41.50
C ASP A 577 -25.09 57.08 -42.04
N ARG A 578 -24.78 57.84 -43.08
CA ARG A 578 -23.51 57.78 -43.85
C ARG A 578 -22.31 58.45 -43.15
N GLY A 579 -22.16 58.22 -41.84
CA GLY A 579 -21.05 58.74 -41.04
C GLY A 579 -19.76 57.94 -41.24
N SER A 580 -18.60 58.63 -41.28
CA SER A 580 -17.29 57.98 -41.34
C SER A 580 -16.95 57.29 -40.01
N GLY A 581 -17.20 55.99 -39.91
CA GLY A 581 -16.94 55.18 -38.72
C GLY A 581 -16.32 53.82 -39.04
N ASN A 582 -15.36 53.39 -38.23
CA ASN A 582 -14.79 52.04 -38.29
C ASN A 582 -15.71 51.06 -37.54
N GLU A 583 -16.67 50.43 -38.22
CA GLU A 583 -17.35 49.24 -37.69
C GLU A 583 -16.41 48.02 -37.81
N LEU A 584 -16.29 47.23 -36.73
CA LEU A 584 -15.46 46.02 -36.68
C LEU A 584 -16.25 44.79 -37.17
N TYR A 585 -15.62 43.94 -37.97
CA TYR A 585 -16.19 42.63 -38.34
C TYR A 585 -16.27 41.68 -37.12
N PRO A 586 -17.20 40.72 -37.11
CA PRO A 586 -17.21 39.61 -36.13
C PRO A 586 -15.88 38.85 -36.08
N ASP A 587 -15.21 38.71 -37.23
CA ASP A 587 -13.97 37.95 -37.40
C ASP A 587 -12.71 38.84 -37.37
N GLY A 588 -12.82 40.08 -36.90
CA GLY A 588 -11.67 40.97 -36.63
C GLY A 588 -11.08 41.73 -37.83
N MET A 589 -11.64 41.63 -39.04
CA MET A 589 -11.27 42.51 -40.16
C MET A 589 -11.73 43.97 -39.94
N GLN A 590 -11.06 44.92 -40.59
CA GLN A 590 -11.40 46.35 -40.59
C GLN A 590 -11.61 46.86 -42.03
N GLY A 591 -12.74 47.54 -42.26
CA GLY A 591 -13.02 48.29 -43.48
C GLY A 591 -13.17 49.78 -43.17
N VAL A 592 -12.76 50.65 -44.10
CA VAL A 592 -12.90 52.10 -43.94
C VAL A 592 -13.50 52.72 -45.20
N VAL A 593 -14.51 53.57 -45.00
CA VAL A 593 -15.21 54.30 -46.06
C VAL A 593 -14.71 55.74 -46.08
N TYR A 594 -14.24 56.21 -47.23
CA TYR A 594 -13.79 57.60 -47.40
C TYR A 594 -14.59 58.30 -48.50
N SER A 595 -15.13 59.48 -48.20
CA SER A 595 -15.66 60.41 -49.21
C SER A 595 -14.53 61.30 -49.72
N ASP A 596 -14.19 61.20 -51.00
CA ASP A 596 -13.04 61.92 -51.58
C ASP A 596 -13.42 63.33 -52.08
N ASP A 597 -14.69 63.55 -52.50
CA ASP A 597 -15.22 64.88 -52.78
C ASP A 597 -16.76 64.92 -52.78
N SER A 598 -17.38 65.74 -51.92
CA SER A 598 -18.83 65.77 -51.74
C SER A 598 -19.61 66.37 -52.91
N GLU A 599 -18.96 67.18 -53.76
CA GLU A 599 -19.60 67.78 -54.95
C GLU A 599 -19.59 66.86 -56.17
N SER A 600 -18.71 65.84 -56.22
CA SER A 600 -18.57 64.94 -57.39
C SER A 600 -19.47 63.70 -57.33
N GLY A 601 -19.98 63.35 -56.14
CA GLY A 601 -20.78 62.15 -55.91
C GLY A 601 -20.02 60.83 -56.05
N VAL A 602 -18.69 60.83 -56.00
CA VAL A 602 -17.84 59.63 -56.07
C VAL A 602 -17.43 59.20 -54.66
N TYR A 603 -17.67 57.93 -54.32
CA TYR A 603 -17.29 57.32 -53.05
C TYR A 603 -16.22 56.24 -53.29
N ARG A 604 -15.23 56.16 -52.41
CA ARG A 604 -14.18 55.14 -52.43
C ARG A 604 -14.23 54.33 -51.14
N MET A 605 -14.33 53.02 -51.29
CA MET A 605 -14.26 52.08 -50.16
C MET A 605 -12.98 51.27 -50.24
N SER A 606 -12.27 51.19 -49.12
CA SER A 606 -11.08 50.37 -48.96
C SER A 606 -11.29 49.32 -47.88
N PHE A 607 -10.99 48.07 -48.23
CA PHE A 607 -11.09 46.92 -47.34
C PHE A 607 -9.71 46.34 -47.13
N SER A 608 -9.31 46.17 -45.87
CA SER A 608 -8.11 45.42 -45.50
C SER A 608 -8.47 43.93 -45.44
N LEU A 609 -7.82 43.12 -46.26
CA LEU A 609 -7.96 41.66 -46.26
C LEU A 609 -6.71 41.04 -45.64
N SER A 610 -6.84 39.86 -45.04
CA SER A 610 -5.70 39.10 -44.51
C SER A 610 -4.83 38.56 -45.65
N GLY A 611 -3.92 39.40 -46.14
CA GLY A 611 -3.04 39.13 -47.28
C GLY A 611 -3.27 39.99 -48.52
N GLY A 612 -3.88 41.18 -48.40
CA GLY A 612 -4.02 42.13 -49.51
C GLY A 612 -4.96 43.31 -49.21
N TYR A 613 -5.17 44.20 -50.19
CA TYR A 613 -6.14 45.30 -50.13
C TYR A 613 -7.09 45.27 -51.32
N ALA A 614 -8.39 45.47 -51.06
CA ALA A 614 -9.41 45.62 -52.10
C ALA A 614 -9.93 47.07 -52.12
N PHE A 615 -10.00 47.66 -53.31
CA PHE A 615 -10.54 48.99 -53.54
C PHE A 615 -11.78 48.92 -54.44
N MET A 616 -12.85 49.59 -54.02
CA MET A 616 -14.08 49.73 -54.79
C MET A 616 -14.38 51.22 -55.01
N ALA A 617 -14.47 51.63 -56.26
CA ALA A 617 -14.89 52.96 -56.66
C ALA A 617 -16.36 52.94 -57.10
N THR A 618 -17.16 53.82 -56.53
CA THR A 618 -18.59 53.95 -56.86
C THR A 618 -18.95 55.41 -57.13
N LYS A 619 -20.00 55.63 -57.94
CA LYS A 619 -20.48 56.95 -58.32
C LYS A 619 -22.00 57.03 -58.15
N SER A 620 -22.48 58.12 -57.58
CA SER A 620 -23.90 58.48 -57.52
C SER A 620 -24.47 58.63 -58.93
N ASP A 621 -25.66 58.07 -59.16
CA ASP A 621 -26.41 58.23 -60.41
C ASP A 621 -27.10 59.61 -60.53
N GLY A 622 -26.97 60.46 -59.52
CA GLY A 622 -27.61 61.78 -59.44
C GLY A 622 -29.09 61.76 -59.02
N LYS A 623 -29.63 60.60 -58.65
CA LYS A 623 -31.00 60.38 -58.17
C LYS A 623 -31.09 59.65 -56.83
N GLY A 624 -29.94 59.35 -56.21
CA GLY A 624 -29.83 58.66 -54.92
C GLY A 624 -29.31 57.22 -55.03
N GLY A 625 -29.24 56.66 -56.24
CA GLY A 625 -28.66 55.35 -56.52
C GLY A 625 -27.14 55.38 -56.64
N ILE A 626 -26.50 54.21 -56.51
CA ILE A 626 -25.05 54.04 -56.56
C ILE A 626 -24.69 53.08 -57.70
N ILE A 627 -23.78 53.51 -58.57
CA ILE A 627 -23.21 52.72 -59.67
C ILE A 627 -21.79 52.32 -59.27
N ILE A 628 -21.48 51.02 -59.26
CA ILE A 628 -20.11 50.53 -59.11
C ILE A 628 -19.38 50.77 -60.43
N THR A 629 -18.29 51.54 -60.41
CA THR A 629 -17.57 51.93 -61.64
C THR A 629 -16.27 51.16 -61.84
N GLU A 630 -15.57 50.78 -60.77
CA GLU A 630 -14.31 50.05 -60.85
C GLU A 630 -14.03 49.28 -59.55
N ILE A 631 -13.42 48.09 -59.67
CA ILE A 631 -12.95 47.28 -58.55
C ILE A 631 -11.52 46.88 -58.85
N VAL A 632 -10.61 47.12 -57.91
CA VAL A 632 -9.19 46.76 -58.01
C VAL A 632 -8.79 45.93 -56.79
N LEU A 633 -8.35 44.70 -57.03
CA LEU A 633 -7.75 43.82 -56.04
C LEU A 633 -6.23 43.93 -56.14
N MET A 634 -5.58 44.28 -55.02
CA MET A 634 -4.13 44.16 -54.87
C MET A 634 -3.85 43.09 -53.81
N LEU A 635 -3.28 41.97 -54.27
CA LEU A 635 -2.71 40.91 -53.44
C LEU A 635 -1.33 41.36 -52.94
#